data_AF-A0A2V2NFE3-F1
#
_entry.id   AF-A0A2V2NFE3-F1
#
_cell.length_a   1.000
_cell.length_b   1.000
_cell.length_c   1.000
_cell.angle_alpha   90.00
_cell.angle_beta   90.00
_cell.angle_gamma   90.00
#
_symmetry.space_group_name_H-M   'P 1'
#
loop_
_entity.id
_entity.type
_entity.pdbx_description
1 polymer ?
#
loop_
_entity_poly.entity_id
_entity_poly.type
_entity_poly.pdbx_seq_one_letter_code
_entity_poly.pdbx_strand_id
1 'polypeptide(L)'
;MIRYRESHQKSWHMISFKQTTSIVLLFVLMIPLCIACYGDDVDETENKSNSLPSYFIPFTRESIEDDVNDTIDRTNGLIQEICDVPEDDRNETNTIIAFDSALSEMDTHLLKYQALLGLYPDDDLRTAAETAAQKRNDLIRTIAEDEYLYQCIKKTKPATTYGRWLYEQELTFFRLGGVGKTPEEKEELKHLHQELELLDGQYLENIRDNRPVSENLQILTKSAVIRSTIANRSGYDTWTNLVTESQGSGMMNFEINNFLNTTTPQVQEVVKPMMAELLTLKQETYPDASRVYDFEIGQLIKKHGEPALSGEDRTHSIPAELLFTRTLATISCLLGVKTEKIQEAVTYAPDVTLYQVFLPGTDQTIGWFYLDLSDRPGKSSQWLTVLIHTGWKSEAAADPVFILSGTLRNTSAGPEFGDEELTLFFHELGHLYTRMLAGTSTSDIPAVLPVELTETQSRFFELLPWTPEFHSLLFNPEGGTSVRKISRNGYSPPSAHDPKSYEYQWFLARDTIIAALDFKIAGASDNVRFGEWYTDIYTNTTGIPPSDQGGYLLTHPHFSGSTAGTYWIYPAGDMFARDIYQRFQEEGFLNKTTWNDFISKVIRPENQDMTAEERIRNFSKERGEIENIRDSQIENSPVYKWRYVPRCIL
;
A
#
# COMPACT_ATOMS: atom_id res chain seq x y z
N MET A 1 -17.73 4.77 2.58
CA MET A 1 -16.77 4.26 1.55
C MET A 1 -15.29 4.35 1.94
N ILE A 2 -14.72 5.45 2.47
CA ILE A 2 -13.30 5.52 2.92
C ILE A 2 -12.90 4.33 3.84
N ARG A 3 -13.83 3.90 4.71
CA ARG A 3 -13.70 2.73 5.58
C ARG A 3 -13.77 1.36 4.88
N TYR A 4 -14.54 1.29 3.79
CA TYR A 4 -14.56 0.14 2.89
C TYR A 4 -13.26 0.08 2.06
N ARG A 5 -12.71 1.25 1.69
CA ARG A 5 -11.46 1.42 0.95
C ARG A 5 -10.25 0.95 1.77
N GLU A 6 -10.18 1.31 3.05
CA GLU A 6 -9.04 0.88 3.90
C GLU A 6 -9.12 -0.58 4.35
N SER A 7 -10.33 -1.14 4.56
CA SER A 7 -10.48 -2.57 4.86
C SER A 7 -10.16 -3.50 3.68
N HIS A 8 -10.18 -2.99 2.44
CA HIS A 8 -9.86 -3.74 1.22
C HIS A 8 -8.48 -3.40 0.62
N GLN A 9 -7.86 -2.27 1.00
CA GLN A 9 -6.45 -1.97 0.76
C GLN A 9 -5.55 -2.78 1.71
N LYS A 10 -5.60 -4.11 1.59
CA LYS A 10 -4.46 -4.92 2.01
C LYS A 10 -3.36 -4.68 0.98
N SER A 11 -2.31 -3.97 1.37
CA SER A 11 -1.07 -3.84 0.61
C SER A 11 -0.38 -5.21 0.59
N TRP A 12 -0.86 -6.12 -0.26
CA TRP A 12 -0.25 -7.43 -0.45
C TRP A 12 1.01 -7.27 -1.30
N HIS A 13 2.11 -6.75 -0.76
CA HIS A 13 3.36 -6.71 -1.51
C HIS A 13 4.05 -8.09 -1.42
N MET A 14 3.83 -8.93 -2.44
CA MET A 14 4.76 -10.04 -2.74
C MET A 14 5.63 -9.65 -3.93
N ILE A 15 6.78 -9.05 -3.67
CA ILE A 15 7.91 -9.16 -4.60
C ILE A 15 8.46 -10.58 -4.43
N SER A 16 8.59 -11.33 -5.53
CA SER A 16 8.81 -12.79 -5.49
C SER A 16 10.08 -13.17 -4.73
N PHE A 17 9.95 -13.88 -3.60
CA PHE A 17 11.11 -14.40 -2.88
C PHE A 17 11.66 -15.69 -3.48
N LYS A 18 12.99 -15.72 -3.62
CA LYS A 18 13.77 -16.96 -3.76
C LYS A 18 13.70 -17.75 -2.46
N GLN A 19 13.34 -19.02 -2.58
CA GLN A 19 13.44 -20.02 -1.51
C GLN A 19 14.90 -20.28 -1.12
N THR A 20 15.20 -20.27 0.17
CA THR A 20 16.21 -21.17 0.74
C THR A 20 15.76 -21.72 2.10
N THR A 21 15.88 -23.03 2.22
CA THR A 21 15.46 -23.97 3.26
C THR A 21 16.18 -23.87 4.62
N SER A 22 15.38 -23.99 5.69
CA SER A 22 15.50 -24.83 6.92
C SER A 22 16.82 -24.95 7.70
N ILE A 23 16.73 -24.83 9.04
CA ILE A 23 16.99 -25.92 10.03
C ILE A 23 16.56 -25.47 11.45
N VAL A 24 15.82 -26.36 12.13
CA VAL A 24 15.34 -26.29 13.51
C VAL A 24 16.43 -26.76 14.48
N LEU A 25 16.59 -26.10 15.63
CA LEU A 25 17.15 -26.72 16.84
C LEU A 25 16.67 -26.01 18.13
N LEU A 26 15.98 -26.78 18.98
CA LEU A 26 15.59 -26.48 20.35
C LEU A 26 16.82 -26.26 21.27
N PHE A 27 16.72 -25.36 22.27
CA PHE A 27 17.05 -25.67 23.69
C PHE A 27 16.57 -24.56 24.68
N VAL A 28 15.58 -24.94 25.49
CA VAL A 28 15.27 -24.71 26.92
C VAL A 28 16.09 -23.71 27.78
N LEU A 29 15.34 -22.78 28.41
CA LEU A 29 15.41 -22.12 29.75
C LEU A 29 16.77 -21.82 30.44
N MET A 30 16.90 -20.58 30.96
CA MET A 30 17.05 -20.24 32.40
C MET A 30 17.23 -18.71 32.62
N ILE A 31 16.35 -18.09 33.42
CA ILE A 31 16.55 -16.78 34.09
C ILE A 31 17.25 -17.06 35.45
N PRO A 32 18.05 -16.16 36.03
CA PRO A 32 17.49 -15.25 37.06
C PRO A 32 18.04 -13.80 37.05
N LEU A 33 17.20 -12.93 37.61
CA LEU A 33 17.40 -11.56 38.08
C LEU A 33 18.82 -11.21 38.59
N CYS A 34 19.22 -9.96 38.35
CA CYS A 34 19.96 -9.17 39.33
C CYS A 34 19.55 -7.69 39.26
N ILE A 35 18.96 -7.22 40.36
CA ILE A 35 18.72 -5.81 40.72
C ILE A 35 20.03 -5.26 41.29
N ALA A 36 20.47 -4.08 40.84
CA ALA A 36 21.26 -3.17 41.67
C ALA A 36 21.16 -1.73 41.15
N CYS A 37 20.70 -0.86 42.05
CA CYS A 37 20.43 0.56 41.92
C CYS A 37 21.69 1.39 41.63
N TYR A 38 21.51 2.55 40.99
CA TYR A 38 22.20 3.79 41.33
C TYR A 38 21.37 5.01 40.85
N GLY A 39 20.93 5.86 41.79
CA GLY A 39 20.46 7.23 41.55
C GLY A 39 21.64 8.17 41.28
N ASP A 40 21.50 9.47 41.01
CA ASP A 40 20.37 10.41 41.07
C ASP A 40 20.67 11.58 40.09
N ASP A 41 19.61 12.34 39.81
CA ASP A 41 19.54 13.78 39.49
C ASP A 41 19.67 14.33 38.05
N VAL A 42 18.77 15.30 37.81
CA VAL A 42 18.70 16.38 36.81
C VAL A 42 17.97 16.00 35.50
N ASP A 43 16.87 16.61 35.05
CA ASP A 43 16.22 17.90 35.32
C ASP A 43 14.70 17.76 35.04
N GLU A 44 13.85 18.29 35.92
CA GLU A 44 12.41 18.41 35.69
C GLU A 44 12.14 19.56 34.71
N THR A 45 12.04 19.27 33.41
CA THR A 45 11.34 20.17 32.48
C THR A 45 9.89 19.77 32.37
N GLU A 46 9.05 20.61 32.97
CA GLU A 46 7.60 20.74 32.91
C GLU A 46 6.87 19.98 31.79
N ASN A 47 5.90 19.15 32.22
CA ASN A 47 4.75 18.60 31.51
C ASN A 47 4.37 19.34 30.22
N LYS A 48 4.87 18.84 29.09
CA LYS A 48 4.18 19.00 27.81
C LYS A 48 2.93 18.12 27.85
N SER A 49 1.81 18.65 27.37
CA SER A 49 0.55 17.94 27.17
C SER A 49 0.71 16.84 26.10
N ASN A 50 1.49 15.79 26.39
CA ASN A 50 1.54 14.53 25.66
C ASN A 50 0.39 13.66 26.16
N SER A 51 -0.86 14.04 25.88
CA SER A 51 -1.94 13.08 26.02
C SER A 51 -1.66 11.97 25.01
N LEU A 52 -1.31 10.78 25.50
CA LEU A 52 -1.27 9.57 24.69
C LEU A 52 -2.59 9.48 23.90
N PRO A 53 -2.56 8.91 22.69
CA PRO A 53 -3.77 8.87 21.89
C PRO A 53 -4.79 8.01 22.64
N SER A 54 -6.07 8.37 22.61
CA SER A 54 -7.13 7.63 23.30
C SER A 54 -7.48 6.35 22.53
N TYR A 55 -6.52 5.46 22.35
CA TYR A 55 -6.70 4.18 21.67
C TYR A 55 -6.14 3.05 22.54
N PHE A 56 -6.80 1.90 22.47
CA PHE A 56 -6.52 0.75 23.32
C PHE A 56 -6.17 -0.46 22.46
N ILE A 57 -5.00 -1.03 22.69
CA ILE A 57 -4.63 -2.35 22.17
C ILE A 57 -4.79 -3.36 23.32
N PRO A 58 -5.68 -4.36 23.18
CA PRO A 58 -5.87 -5.38 24.20
C PRO A 58 -4.69 -6.35 24.29
N PHE A 59 -4.53 -6.94 25.46
CA PHE A 59 -3.44 -7.88 25.79
C PHE A 59 -3.94 -9.25 26.25
N THR A 60 -5.25 -9.42 26.38
CA THR A 60 -5.87 -10.69 26.78
C THR A 60 -7.03 -11.01 25.85
N ARG A 61 -7.31 -12.30 25.69
CA ARG A 61 -8.48 -12.78 24.95
C ARG A 61 -9.78 -12.18 25.46
N GLU A 62 -9.96 -12.14 26.78
CA GLU A 62 -11.13 -11.56 27.44
C GLU A 62 -11.30 -10.08 27.06
N SER A 63 -10.23 -9.28 27.09
CA SER A 63 -10.31 -7.87 26.68
C SER A 63 -10.62 -7.66 25.19
N ILE A 64 -10.23 -8.60 24.32
CA ILE A 64 -10.62 -8.59 22.90
C ILE A 64 -12.12 -8.91 22.77
N GLU A 65 -12.58 -9.95 23.48
CA GLU A 65 -13.98 -10.37 23.44
C GLU A 65 -14.91 -9.28 23.99
N ASP A 66 -14.53 -8.63 25.09
CA ASP A 66 -15.28 -7.51 25.70
C ASP A 66 -15.33 -6.30 24.76
N ASP A 67 -14.19 -5.85 24.22
CA ASP A 67 -14.15 -4.72 23.26
C ASP A 67 -15.01 -4.97 22.03
N VAL A 68 -15.04 -6.21 21.53
CA VAL A 68 -15.91 -6.61 20.41
C VAL A 68 -17.38 -6.56 20.80
N ASN A 69 -17.77 -7.17 21.91
CA ASN A 69 -19.18 -7.24 22.32
C ASN A 69 -19.72 -5.83 22.64
N ASP A 70 -18.97 -5.05 23.42
CA ASP A 70 -19.33 -3.68 23.80
C ASP A 70 -19.47 -2.78 22.57
N THR A 71 -18.55 -2.90 21.61
CA THR A 71 -18.61 -2.11 20.38
C THR A 71 -19.80 -2.51 19.52
N ILE A 72 -20.07 -3.81 19.34
CA ILE A 72 -21.22 -4.29 18.56
C ILE A 72 -22.53 -3.78 19.17
N ASP A 73 -22.68 -3.92 20.50
CA ASP A 73 -23.89 -3.47 21.20
C ASP A 73 -24.08 -1.96 21.07
N ARG A 74 -23.00 -1.18 21.23
CA ARG A 74 -23.03 0.28 21.06
C ARG A 74 -23.38 0.68 19.63
N THR A 75 -22.74 0.07 18.62
CA THR A 75 -23.03 0.36 17.21
C THR A 75 -24.48 0.06 16.89
N ASN A 76 -25.02 -1.09 17.32
CA ASN A 76 -26.43 -1.42 17.14
C ASN A 76 -27.36 -0.40 17.80
N GLY A 77 -27.01 0.07 19.01
CA GLY A 77 -27.74 1.14 19.69
C GLY A 77 -27.78 2.44 18.88
N LEU A 78 -26.63 2.90 18.38
CA LEU A 78 -26.53 4.12 17.56
C LEU A 78 -27.32 3.99 16.25
N ILE A 79 -27.27 2.83 15.59
CA ILE A 79 -28.09 2.56 14.40
C ILE A 79 -29.57 2.62 14.74
N GLN A 80 -29.99 2.05 15.88
CA GLN A 80 -31.37 2.12 16.32
C GLN A 80 -31.82 3.55 16.61
N GLU A 81 -30.97 4.37 17.25
CA GLU A 81 -31.27 5.79 17.49
C GLU A 81 -31.52 6.57 16.19
N ILE A 82 -30.72 6.31 15.14
CA ILE A 82 -30.93 6.90 13.80
C ILE A 82 -32.28 6.47 13.22
N CYS A 83 -32.59 5.18 13.33
CA CYS A 83 -33.82 4.57 12.85
C CYS A 83 -35.08 5.11 13.56
N ASP A 84 -34.95 5.47 14.84
CA ASP A 84 -36.01 5.99 15.71
C ASP A 84 -36.31 7.48 15.48
N VAL A 85 -35.43 8.23 14.79
CA VAL A 85 -35.70 9.62 14.41
C VAL A 85 -36.96 9.68 13.52
N PRO A 86 -38.01 10.44 13.90
CA PRO A 86 -39.22 10.60 13.09
C PRO A 86 -38.91 11.13 11.69
N GLU A 87 -39.64 10.67 10.67
CA GLU A 87 -39.37 11.01 9.26
C GLU A 87 -39.30 12.53 9.00
N ASP A 88 -40.16 13.32 9.67
CA ASP A 88 -40.20 14.78 9.52
C ASP A 88 -39.04 15.51 10.24
N ASP A 89 -38.36 14.85 11.18
CA ASP A 89 -37.25 15.41 11.98
C ASP A 89 -35.86 15.01 11.43
N ARG A 90 -35.81 14.09 10.45
CA ARG A 90 -34.57 13.63 9.84
C ARG A 90 -33.87 14.73 9.06
N ASN A 91 -32.58 14.89 9.31
CA ASN A 91 -31.73 15.86 8.65
C ASN A 91 -30.29 15.32 8.50
N GLU A 92 -29.45 16.09 7.82
CA GLU A 92 -28.05 15.75 7.57
C GLU A 92 -27.30 15.35 8.85
N THR A 93 -27.46 16.08 9.94
CA THR A 93 -26.71 15.85 11.18
C THR A 93 -27.17 14.58 11.90
N ASN A 94 -28.47 14.45 12.16
CA ASN A 94 -29.00 13.35 12.99
C ASN A 94 -29.22 12.03 12.24
N THR A 95 -29.00 12.00 10.92
CA THR A 95 -29.19 10.79 10.11
C THR A 95 -27.94 10.44 9.30
N ILE A 96 -27.49 11.33 8.41
CA ILE A 96 -26.37 11.03 7.48
C ILE A 96 -25.03 11.07 8.22
N ILE A 97 -24.74 12.16 8.93
CA ILE A 97 -23.51 12.33 9.71
C ILE A 97 -23.52 11.40 10.93
N ALA A 98 -24.67 11.21 11.57
CA ALA A 98 -24.82 10.26 12.67
C ALA A 98 -24.48 8.83 12.24
N PHE A 99 -24.94 8.39 11.06
CA PHE A 99 -24.59 7.08 10.52
C PHE A 99 -23.09 6.94 10.25
N ASP A 100 -22.49 7.95 9.61
CA ASP A 100 -21.05 8.00 9.39
C ASP A 100 -20.29 7.92 10.73
N SER A 101 -20.75 8.66 11.75
CA SER A 101 -20.15 8.66 13.09
C SER A 101 -20.26 7.30 13.77
N ALA A 102 -21.42 6.64 13.71
CA ALA A 102 -21.65 5.33 14.34
C ALA A 102 -20.71 4.24 13.79
N LEU A 103 -20.56 4.20 12.47
CA LEU A 103 -19.63 3.28 11.82
C LEU A 103 -18.15 3.66 12.11
N SER A 104 -17.86 4.94 12.41
CA SER A 104 -16.47 5.42 12.60
C SER A 104 -16.04 5.07 14.00
N GLU A 105 -16.96 5.19 14.96
CA GLU A 105 -16.81 4.67 16.30
C GLU A 105 -16.61 3.16 16.31
N MET A 106 -17.36 2.39 15.52
CA MET A 106 -17.11 0.96 15.38
C MET A 106 -15.68 0.66 14.90
N ASP A 107 -15.20 1.34 13.85
CA ASP A 107 -13.87 1.10 13.28
C ASP A 107 -12.72 1.60 14.15
N THR A 108 -12.95 2.68 14.92
CA THR A 108 -12.05 3.17 15.97
C THR A 108 -11.68 2.04 16.94
N HIS A 109 -12.62 1.14 17.23
CA HIS A 109 -12.39 -0.01 18.09
C HIS A 109 -11.97 -1.26 17.32
N LEU A 110 -12.69 -1.66 16.27
CA LEU A 110 -12.56 -3.01 15.72
C LEU A 110 -11.58 -3.14 14.55
N LEU A 111 -11.20 -2.04 13.90
CA LEU A 111 -10.35 -2.09 12.69
C LEU A 111 -8.97 -2.69 12.98
N LYS A 112 -8.40 -2.38 14.15
CA LYS A 112 -7.09 -2.87 14.61
C LYS A 112 -6.91 -4.38 14.50
N TYR A 113 -7.96 -5.16 14.70
CA TYR A 113 -7.88 -6.63 14.70
C TYR A 113 -7.55 -7.21 13.32
N GLN A 114 -7.83 -6.49 12.24
CA GLN A 114 -7.45 -6.92 10.88
C GLN A 114 -5.93 -6.99 10.70
N ALA A 115 -5.18 -6.12 11.37
CA ALA A 115 -3.72 -6.15 11.38
C ALA A 115 -3.19 -7.08 12.47
N LEU A 116 -3.74 -6.98 13.68
CA LEU A 116 -3.19 -7.64 14.87
C LEU A 116 -3.26 -9.18 14.79
N LEU A 117 -4.20 -9.75 14.02
CA LEU A 117 -4.26 -11.20 13.76
C LEU A 117 -2.97 -11.77 13.15
N GLY A 118 -2.16 -10.94 12.47
CA GLY A 118 -0.88 -11.34 11.87
C GLY A 118 0.34 -10.78 12.59
N LEU A 119 0.16 -10.07 13.71
CA LEU A 119 1.21 -9.31 14.40
C LEU A 119 1.35 -9.66 15.88
N TYR A 120 0.30 -10.14 16.55
CA TYR A 120 0.43 -10.56 17.95
C TYR A 120 1.49 -11.68 18.09
N PRO A 121 2.38 -11.61 19.10
CA PRO A 121 3.31 -12.69 19.38
C PRO A 121 2.60 -13.98 19.84
N ASP A 122 1.49 -13.83 20.55
CA ASP A 122 0.73 -14.93 21.14
C ASP A 122 -0.33 -15.49 20.17
N ASP A 123 -0.36 -16.81 20.03
CA ASP A 123 -1.22 -17.54 19.09
C ASP A 123 -2.72 -17.44 19.47
N ASP A 124 -3.03 -17.43 20.76
CA ASP A 124 -4.41 -17.31 21.24
C ASP A 124 -4.94 -15.89 20.99
N LEU A 125 -4.10 -14.86 21.14
CA LEU A 125 -4.44 -13.48 20.77
C LEU A 125 -4.62 -13.31 19.26
N ARG A 126 -3.79 -13.96 18.43
CA ARG A 126 -4.00 -13.95 16.96
C ARG A 126 -5.34 -14.58 16.58
N THR A 127 -5.68 -15.73 17.18
CA THR A 127 -6.96 -16.41 16.96
C THR A 127 -8.16 -15.57 17.42
N ALA A 128 -8.03 -14.90 18.57
CA ALA A 128 -9.06 -14.00 19.09
C ALA A 128 -9.23 -12.76 18.17
N ALA A 129 -8.14 -12.17 17.70
CA ALA A 129 -8.16 -11.06 16.75
C ALA A 129 -8.77 -11.46 15.39
N GLU A 130 -8.50 -12.67 14.90
CA GLU A 130 -9.14 -13.19 13.69
C GLU A 130 -10.66 -13.28 13.87
N THR A 131 -11.11 -13.85 15.00
CA THR A 131 -12.54 -13.93 15.35
C THR A 131 -13.17 -12.54 15.48
N ALA A 132 -12.45 -11.58 16.07
CA ALA A 132 -12.89 -10.19 16.19
C ALA A 132 -13.05 -9.51 14.81
N ALA A 133 -12.08 -9.70 13.91
CA ALA A 133 -12.15 -9.18 12.55
C ALA A 133 -13.32 -9.79 11.76
N GLN A 134 -13.60 -11.08 11.93
CA GLN A 134 -14.77 -11.74 11.33
C GLN A 134 -16.09 -11.16 11.84
N LYS A 135 -16.24 -11.02 13.17
CA LYS A 135 -17.45 -10.42 13.78
C LYS A 135 -17.69 -8.98 13.29
N ARG A 136 -16.63 -8.17 13.17
CA ARG A 136 -16.71 -6.81 12.58
C ARG A 136 -17.25 -6.87 11.15
N ASN A 137 -16.68 -7.74 10.30
CA ASN A 137 -17.10 -7.85 8.89
C ASN A 137 -18.56 -8.31 8.78
N ASP A 138 -19.00 -9.22 9.66
CA ASP A 138 -20.39 -9.67 9.73
C ASP A 138 -21.36 -8.55 10.15
N LEU A 139 -20.97 -7.71 11.11
CA LEU A 139 -21.75 -6.54 11.51
C LEU A 139 -21.88 -5.54 10.35
N ILE A 140 -20.78 -5.21 9.68
CA ILE A 140 -20.79 -4.31 8.50
C ILE A 140 -21.73 -4.82 7.43
N ARG A 141 -21.67 -6.12 7.11
CA ARG A 141 -22.55 -6.74 6.12
C ARG A 141 -24.01 -6.63 6.53
N THR A 142 -24.32 -6.93 7.80
CA THR A 142 -25.68 -6.83 8.34
C THR A 142 -26.22 -5.40 8.22
N ILE A 143 -25.43 -4.39 8.57
CA ILE A 143 -25.79 -2.98 8.42
C ILE A 143 -25.97 -2.62 6.95
N ALA A 144 -25.07 -3.05 6.06
CA ALA A 144 -25.12 -2.74 4.64
C ALA A 144 -26.36 -3.33 3.93
N GLU A 145 -26.95 -4.38 4.50
CA GLU A 145 -28.15 -5.04 4.00
C GLU A 145 -29.47 -4.46 4.57
N ASP A 146 -29.40 -3.53 5.54
CA ASP A 146 -30.56 -2.97 6.23
C ASP A 146 -31.35 -2.00 5.33
N GLU A 147 -32.48 -2.49 4.83
CA GLU A 147 -33.37 -1.73 3.95
C GLU A 147 -34.02 -0.54 4.67
N TYR A 148 -34.39 -0.68 5.96
CA TYR A 148 -35.04 0.42 6.66
C TYR A 148 -34.08 1.57 6.92
N LEU A 149 -32.87 1.27 7.40
CA LEU A 149 -31.81 2.26 7.59
C LEU A 149 -31.45 2.94 6.26
N TYR A 150 -31.33 2.18 5.17
CA TYR A 150 -31.14 2.74 3.83
C TYR A 150 -32.26 3.73 3.46
N GLN A 151 -33.53 3.39 3.70
CA GLN A 151 -34.63 4.30 3.42
C GLN A 151 -34.60 5.56 4.32
N CYS A 152 -34.13 5.43 5.57
CA CYS A 152 -33.93 6.59 6.46
C CYS A 152 -32.92 7.58 5.86
N ILE A 153 -31.78 7.07 5.38
CA ILE A 153 -30.73 7.88 4.75
C ILE A 153 -31.20 8.44 3.42
N LYS A 154 -31.73 7.61 2.51
CA LYS A 154 -32.18 8.00 1.16
C LYS A 154 -33.23 9.10 1.15
N LYS A 155 -34.13 9.12 2.12
CA LYS A 155 -35.19 10.14 2.23
C LYS A 155 -34.70 11.45 2.86
N THR A 156 -33.56 11.41 3.53
CA THR A 156 -32.98 12.58 4.19
C THR A 156 -32.33 13.50 3.16
N LYS A 157 -32.61 14.80 3.24
CA LYS A 157 -32.05 15.79 2.31
C LYS A 157 -30.73 16.35 2.86
N PRO A 158 -29.59 16.08 2.21
CA PRO A 158 -28.33 16.72 2.57
C PRO A 158 -28.37 18.22 2.23
N ALA A 159 -27.87 19.06 3.13
CA ALA A 159 -27.86 20.51 3.03
C ALA A 159 -26.49 21.06 2.60
N THR A 160 -25.41 20.51 3.14
CA THR A 160 -24.04 20.99 2.92
C THR A 160 -23.35 20.27 1.76
N THR A 161 -22.22 20.81 1.32
CA THR A 161 -21.36 20.14 0.31
C THR A 161 -20.83 18.82 0.85
N TYR A 162 -20.37 18.81 2.11
CA TYR A 162 -19.95 17.58 2.80
C TYR A 162 -21.08 16.56 2.88
N GLY A 163 -22.27 16.96 3.34
CA GLY A 163 -23.40 16.05 3.48
C GLY A 163 -23.87 15.46 2.16
N ARG A 164 -23.81 16.22 1.05
CA ARG A 164 -24.10 15.68 -0.29
C ARG A 164 -23.07 14.65 -0.73
N TRP A 165 -21.79 14.94 -0.54
CA TRP A 165 -20.73 14.00 -0.85
C TRP A 165 -20.90 12.71 -0.02
N LEU A 166 -21.08 12.85 1.30
CA LEU A 166 -21.24 11.74 2.23
C LEU A 166 -22.48 10.92 1.89
N TYR A 167 -23.61 11.57 1.60
CA TYR A 167 -24.83 10.91 1.15
C TYR A 167 -24.59 9.97 -0.04
N GLU A 168 -23.87 10.40 -1.08
CA GLU A 168 -23.53 9.53 -2.22
C GLU A 168 -22.63 8.35 -1.82
N GLN A 169 -21.71 8.57 -0.87
CA GLN A 169 -20.87 7.49 -0.33
C GLN A 169 -21.71 6.44 0.42
N GLU A 170 -22.67 6.88 1.24
CA GLU A 170 -23.53 6.00 2.01
C GLU A 170 -24.52 5.25 1.12
N LEU A 171 -25.12 5.92 0.13
CA LEU A 171 -25.94 5.22 -0.87
C LEU A 171 -25.16 4.13 -1.61
N THR A 172 -23.89 4.40 -1.93
CA THR A 172 -23.04 3.40 -2.57
C THR A 172 -22.72 2.25 -1.62
N PHE A 173 -22.47 2.51 -0.34
CA PHE A 173 -22.29 1.47 0.68
C PHE A 173 -23.47 0.51 0.74
N PHE A 174 -24.71 1.00 0.85
CA PHE A 174 -25.91 0.16 0.87
C PHE A 174 -26.15 -0.56 -0.45
N ARG A 175 -25.89 0.10 -1.58
CA ARG A 175 -26.05 -0.51 -2.90
C ARG A 175 -25.09 -1.68 -3.09
N LEU A 176 -23.83 -1.52 -2.69
CA LEU A 176 -22.83 -2.60 -2.66
C LEU A 176 -23.20 -3.69 -1.64
N GLY A 177 -23.84 -3.32 -0.53
CA GLY A 177 -24.41 -4.23 0.46
C GLY A 177 -25.64 -5.02 -0.01
N GLY A 178 -26.19 -4.73 -1.19
CA GLY A 178 -27.29 -5.49 -1.75
C GLY A 178 -28.68 -5.06 -1.28
N VAL A 179 -28.84 -3.82 -0.82
CA VAL A 179 -30.17 -3.19 -0.64
C VAL A 179 -30.99 -3.28 -1.92
N GLY A 180 -32.31 -3.44 -1.77
CA GLY A 180 -33.25 -3.65 -2.87
C GLY A 180 -33.23 -5.05 -3.49
N LYS A 181 -32.37 -5.96 -3.02
CA LYS A 181 -32.38 -7.38 -3.41
C LYS A 181 -33.35 -8.20 -2.56
N THR A 182 -33.95 -9.19 -3.18
CA THR A 182 -34.79 -10.21 -2.51
C THR A 182 -33.95 -11.06 -1.55
N PRO A 183 -34.56 -11.67 -0.50
CA PRO A 183 -33.86 -12.60 0.39
C PRO A 183 -33.16 -13.73 -0.38
N GLU A 184 -33.77 -14.22 -1.46
CA GLU A 184 -33.20 -15.26 -2.31
C GLU A 184 -31.94 -14.77 -3.05
N GLU A 185 -31.96 -13.56 -3.61
CA GLU A 185 -30.78 -12.96 -4.27
C GLU A 185 -29.65 -12.67 -3.28
N LYS A 186 -29.99 -12.23 -2.06
CA LYS A 186 -28.99 -12.01 -1.00
C LYS A 186 -28.33 -13.33 -0.57
N GLU A 187 -29.10 -14.39 -0.39
CA GLU A 187 -28.56 -15.71 -0.04
C GLU A 187 -27.73 -16.30 -1.20
N GLU A 188 -28.15 -16.11 -2.46
CA GLU A 188 -27.34 -16.49 -3.64
C GLU A 188 -26.00 -15.76 -3.64
N LEU A 189 -25.99 -14.44 -3.47
CA LEU A 189 -24.75 -13.65 -3.41
C LEU A 189 -23.84 -14.07 -2.26
N LYS A 190 -24.42 -14.30 -1.08
CA LYS A 190 -23.67 -14.79 0.09
C LYS A 190 -23.00 -16.13 -0.19
N HIS A 191 -23.72 -17.09 -0.79
CA HIS A 191 -23.14 -18.37 -1.18
C HIS A 191 -22.00 -18.20 -2.19
N LEU A 192 -22.19 -17.36 -3.21
CA LEU A 192 -21.16 -17.07 -4.22
C LEU A 192 -19.90 -16.45 -3.59
N HIS A 193 -20.07 -15.49 -2.66
CA HIS A 193 -18.94 -14.89 -1.94
C HIS A 193 -18.21 -15.91 -1.07
N GLN A 194 -18.92 -16.77 -0.34
CA GLN A 194 -18.31 -17.85 0.47
C GLN A 194 -17.55 -18.84 -0.40
N GLU A 195 -18.11 -19.23 -1.54
CA GLU A 195 -17.42 -20.10 -2.50
C GLU A 195 -16.15 -19.43 -3.05
N LEU A 196 -16.22 -18.15 -3.39
CA LEU A 196 -15.07 -17.37 -3.85
C LEU A 196 -13.98 -17.27 -2.77
N GLU A 197 -14.34 -17.00 -1.52
CA GLU A 197 -13.39 -16.93 -0.39
C GLU A 197 -12.68 -18.27 -0.15
N LEU A 198 -13.41 -19.40 -0.24
CA LEU A 198 -12.83 -20.74 -0.14
C LEU A 198 -11.85 -21.02 -1.29
N LEU A 199 -12.21 -20.62 -2.51
CA LEU A 199 -11.35 -20.77 -3.68
C LEU A 199 -10.09 -19.91 -3.57
N ASP A 200 -10.22 -18.66 -3.15
CA ASP A 200 -9.10 -17.75 -2.95
C ASP A 200 -8.18 -18.24 -1.81
N GLY A 201 -8.74 -18.75 -0.72
CA GLY A 201 -7.99 -19.42 0.35
C GLY A 201 -7.21 -20.63 -0.18
N GLN A 202 -7.87 -21.53 -0.91
CA GLN A 202 -7.22 -22.69 -1.49
C GLN A 202 -6.12 -22.32 -2.50
N TYR A 203 -6.31 -21.25 -3.27
CA TYR A 203 -5.31 -20.74 -4.22
C TYR A 203 -4.03 -20.31 -3.49
N LEU A 204 -4.16 -19.55 -2.41
CA LEU A 204 -3.02 -19.10 -1.60
C LEU A 204 -2.36 -20.26 -0.85
N GLU A 205 -3.13 -21.23 -0.35
CA GLU A 205 -2.58 -22.46 0.23
C GLU A 205 -1.78 -23.27 -0.79
N ASN A 206 -2.30 -23.42 -2.02
CA ASN A 206 -1.60 -24.11 -3.10
C ASN A 206 -0.27 -23.44 -3.42
N ILE A 207 -0.21 -22.11 -3.38
CA ILE A 207 1.05 -21.34 -3.54
C ILE A 207 2.01 -21.67 -2.41
N ARG A 208 1.57 -21.54 -1.16
CA ARG A 208 2.37 -21.82 0.04
C ARG A 208 2.95 -23.23 0.04
N ASP A 209 2.12 -24.21 -0.33
CA ASP A 209 2.44 -25.63 -0.28
C ASP A 209 3.09 -26.13 -1.59
N ASN A 210 3.39 -25.22 -2.53
CA ASN A 210 3.98 -25.50 -3.85
C ASN A 210 3.24 -26.61 -4.62
N ARG A 211 1.91 -26.58 -4.62
CA ARG A 211 1.07 -27.55 -5.34
C ARG A 211 1.13 -27.36 -6.86
N PRO A 212 0.73 -28.36 -7.66
CA PRO A 212 0.75 -28.26 -9.12
C PRO A 212 -0.06 -27.07 -9.65
N VAL A 213 0.54 -26.26 -10.51
CA VAL A 213 -0.08 -25.04 -11.08
C VAL A 213 -1.39 -25.30 -11.85
N SER A 214 -1.62 -26.52 -12.33
CA SER A 214 -2.88 -26.92 -12.96
C SER A 214 -4.08 -26.84 -12.01
N GLU A 215 -3.87 -27.07 -10.71
CA GLU A 215 -4.93 -26.91 -9.70
C GLU A 215 -5.30 -25.42 -9.56
N ASN A 216 -4.30 -24.53 -9.58
CA ASN A 216 -4.52 -23.09 -9.54
C ASN A 216 -5.22 -22.56 -10.79
N LEU A 217 -4.92 -23.09 -11.98
CA LEU A 217 -5.66 -22.73 -13.20
C LEU A 217 -7.15 -23.10 -13.09
N GLN A 218 -7.48 -24.25 -12.50
CA GLN A 218 -8.88 -24.65 -12.28
C GLN A 218 -9.57 -23.72 -11.28
N ILE A 219 -8.87 -23.35 -10.21
CA ILE A 219 -9.38 -22.37 -9.23
C ILE A 219 -9.64 -21.03 -9.90
N LEU A 220 -8.66 -20.46 -10.61
CA LEU A 220 -8.81 -19.18 -11.30
C LEU A 220 -9.97 -19.19 -12.31
N THR A 221 -10.17 -20.29 -13.03
CA THR A 221 -11.28 -20.43 -13.96
C THR A 221 -12.63 -20.38 -13.25
N LYS A 222 -12.78 -21.11 -12.13
CA LYS A 222 -14.02 -21.07 -11.32
C LYS A 222 -14.23 -19.70 -10.69
N SER A 223 -13.17 -19.12 -10.12
CA SER A 223 -13.22 -17.79 -9.50
C SER A 223 -13.63 -16.72 -10.51
N ALA A 224 -13.15 -16.76 -11.76
CA ALA A 224 -13.55 -15.81 -12.80
C ALA A 224 -15.06 -15.87 -13.11
N VAL A 225 -15.62 -17.07 -13.26
CA VAL A 225 -17.07 -17.27 -13.48
C VAL A 225 -17.89 -16.76 -12.30
N ILE A 226 -17.47 -17.07 -11.06
CA ILE A 226 -18.14 -16.61 -9.84
C ILE A 226 -18.08 -15.09 -9.73
N ARG A 227 -16.90 -14.49 -9.95
CA ARG A 227 -16.69 -13.03 -9.97
C ARG A 227 -17.59 -12.35 -11.00
N SER A 228 -17.67 -12.88 -12.22
CA SER A 228 -18.58 -12.38 -13.25
C SER A 228 -20.05 -12.49 -12.82
N THR A 229 -20.43 -13.58 -12.17
CA THR A 229 -21.80 -13.78 -11.65
C THR A 229 -22.13 -12.79 -10.54
N ILE A 230 -21.24 -12.61 -9.56
CA ILE A 230 -21.37 -11.64 -8.48
C ILE A 230 -21.52 -10.22 -9.07
N ALA A 231 -20.65 -9.83 -10.00
CA ALA A 231 -20.70 -8.52 -10.64
C ALA A 231 -22.07 -8.26 -11.28
N ASN A 232 -22.54 -9.19 -12.12
CA ASN A 232 -23.83 -9.09 -12.79
C ASN A 232 -25.00 -9.01 -11.79
N ARG A 233 -24.99 -9.86 -10.76
CA ARG A 233 -26.01 -9.86 -9.70
C ARG A 233 -25.99 -8.57 -8.88
N SER A 234 -24.83 -7.95 -8.72
CA SER A 234 -24.65 -6.66 -8.05
C SER A 234 -24.92 -5.45 -8.96
N GLY A 235 -25.25 -5.66 -10.24
CA GLY A 235 -25.61 -4.60 -11.19
C GLY A 235 -24.44 -4.01 -11.97
N TYR A 236 -23.33 -4.75 -12.09
CA TYR A 236 -22.12 -4.35 -12.80
C TYR A 236 -21.85 -5.24 -14.00
N ASP A 237 -21.38 -4.64 -15.10
CA ASP A 237 -21.01 -5.38 -16.31
C ASP A 237 -19.79 -6.28 -16.11
N THR A 238 -18.84 -5.88 -15.25
CA THR A 238 -17.62 -6.64 -14.98
C THR A 238 -17.22 -6.61 -13.51
N TRP A 239 -16.48 -7.64 -13.09
CA TRP A 239 -15.86 -7.71 -11.77
C TRP A 239 -14.97 -6.50 -11.47
N THR A 240 -14.17 -6.07 -12.45
CA THR A 240 -13.32 -4.89 -12.32
C THR A 240 -14.11 -3.64 -11.95
N ASN A 241 -15.27 -3.36 -12.56
CA ASN A 241 -16.09 -2.20 -12.21
C ASN A 241 -16.62 -2.27 -10.78
N LEU A 242 -17.06 -3.47 -10.34
CA LEU A 242 -17.52 -3.68 -8.97
C LEU A 242 -16.39 -3.38 -7.97
N VAL A 243 -15.21 -3.96 -8.19
CA VAL A 243 -14.08 -3.81 -7.28
C VAL A 243 -13.54 -2.38 -7.29
N THR A 244 -13.37 -1.76 -8.46
CA THR A 244 -12.83 -0.40 -8.55
C THR A 244 -13.76 0.62 -7.89
N GLU A 245 -15.08 0.49 -8.03
CA GLU A 245 -16.02 1.36 -7.31
C GLU A 245 -16.01 1.09 -5.80
N SER A 246 -15.93 -0.17 -5.37
CA SER A 246 -15.82 -0.51 -3.93
C SER A 246 -14.56 0.08 -3.28
N GLN A 247 -13.48 0.19 -4.06
CA GLN A 247 -12.21 0.81 -3.68
C GLN A 247 -12.20 2.34 -3.94
N GLY A 248 -13.27 2.89 -4.53
CA GLY A 248 -13.40 4.31 -4.85
C GLY A 248 -12.39 4.84 -5.86
N SER A 249 -11.94 3.99 -6.78
CA SER A 249 -11.22 4.40 -7.97
C SER A 249 -12.11 5.29 -8.84
N GLY A 250 -11.51 6.28 -9.50
CA GLY A 250 -12.16 7.05 -10.54
C GLY A 250 -12.13 6.36 -11.91
N MET A 251 -11.38 5.27 -12.04
CA MET A 251 -11.23 4.50 -13.26
C MET A 251 -12.14 3.27 -13.23
N MET A 252 -12.90 3.09 -14.32
CA MET A 252 -13.67 1.88 -14.57
C MET A 252 -12.98 1.08 -15.68
N ASN A 253 -13.59 -0.04 -16.07
CA ASN A 253 -13.10 -0.95 -17.10
C ASN A 253 -12.66 -0.21 -18.38
N PHE A 254 -13.44 0.77 -18.85
CA PHE A 254 -13.10 1.53 -20.05
C PHE A 254 -11.79 2.32 -19.89
N GLU A 255 -11.65 3.10 -18.82
CA GLU A 255 -10.47 3.90 -18.53
C GLU A 255 -9.24 3.01 -18.30
N ILE A 256 -9.40 1.88 -17.60
CA ILE A 256 -8.33 0.91 -17.36
C ILE A 256 -7.87 0.26 -18.67
N ASN A 257 -8.81 -0.17 -19.51
CA ASN A 257 -8.49 -0.72 -20.82
C ASN A 257 -7.80 0.34 -21.70
N ASN A 258 -8.26 1.59 -21.66
CA ASN A 258 -7.62 2.69 -22.38
C ASN A 258 -6.19 2.92 -21.88
N PHE A 259 -5.98 2.98 -20.56
CA PHE A 259 -4.66 3.08 -19.93
C PHE A 259 -3.73 1.95 -20.40
N LEU A 260 -4.16 0.69 -20.32
CA LEU A 260 -3.35 -0.45 -20.76
C LEU A 260 -3.03 -0.40 -22.26
N ASN A 261 -3.98 0.03 -23.10
CA ASN A 261 -3.79 0.19 -24.54
C ASN A 261 -2.86 1.36 -24.90
N THR A 262 -2.78 2.40 -24.07
CA THR A 262 -1.83 3.52 -24.26
C THR A 262 -0.44 3.21 -23.70
N THR A 263 -0.37 2.49 -22.58
CA THR A 263 0.88 2.16 -21.87
C THR A 263 1.63 1.02 -22.55
N THR A 264 0.94 0.01 -23.06
CA THR A 264 1.61 -1.16 -23.66
C THR A 264 2.52 -0.78 -24.85
N PRO A 265 2.09 0.05 -25.82
CA PRO A 265 2.99 0.50 -26.91
C PRO A 265 4.23 1.23 -26.40
N GLN A 266 4.07 2.09 -25.40
CA GLN A 266 5.18 2.81 -24.78
C GLN A 266 6.19 1.85 -24.14
N VAL A 267 5.73 0.81 -23.44
CA VAL A 267 6.59 -0.24 -22.86
C VAL A 267 7.29 -1.04 -23.97
N GLN A 268 6.60 -1.34 -25.06
CA GLN A 268 7.19 -2.04 -26.21
C GLN A 268 8.38 -1.29 -26.82
N GLU A 269 8.33 0.04 -26.88
CA GLU A 269 9.40 0.88 -27.44
C GLU A 269 10.73 0.75 -26.69
N VAL A 270 10.67 0.37 -25.41
CA VAL A 270 11.83 0.21 -24.55
C VAL A 270 12.27 -1.26 -24.47
N VAL A 271 11.31 -2.17 -24.36
CA VAL A 271 11.58 -3.59 -24.13
C VAL A 271 12.00 -4.33 -25.40
N LYS A 272 11.45 -3.99 -26.57
CA LYS A 272 11.81 -4.68 -27.83
C LYS A 272 13.28 -4.45 -28.23
N PRO A 273 13.83 -3.22 -28.15
CA PRO A 273 15.27 -3.01 -28.35
C PRO A 273 16.11 -3.77 -27.33
N MET A 274 15.74 -3.70 -26.05
CA MET A 274 16.42 -4.46 -24.98
C MET A 274 16.50 -5.97 -25.32
N MET A 275 15.39 -6.58 -25.75
CA MET A 275 15.38 -8.01 -26.14
C MET A 275 16.31 -8.32 -27.31
N ALA A 276 16.43 -7.41 -28.29
CA ALA A 276 17.34 -7.57 -29.42
C ALA A 276 18.82 -7.49 -29.00
N GLU A 277 19.14 -6.62 -28.04
CA GLU A 277 20.48 -6.51 -27.47
C GLU A 277 20.83 -7.73 -26.60
N LEU A 278 19.90 -8.22 -25.77
CA LEU A 278 20.09 -9.46 -25.01
C LEU A 278 20.28 -10.68 -25.92
N LEU A 279 19.61 -10.72 -27.08
CA LEU A 279 19.84 -11.76 -28.09
C LEU A 279 21.26 -11.69 -28.66
N THR A 280 21.73 -10.48 -28.99
CA THR A 280 23.10 -10.26 -29.47
C THR A 280 24.13 -10.73 -28.42
N LEU A 281 23.90 -10.39 -27.16
CA LEU A 281 24.73 -10.83 -26.03
C LEU A 281 24.74 -12.36 -25.83
N LYS A 282 23.60 -13.01 -26.07
CA LYS A 282 23.50 -14.47 -26.05
C LYS A 282 24.27 -15.11 -27.21
N GLN A 283 24.23 -14.48 -28.39
CA GLN A 283 24.90 -14.97 -29.60
C GLN A 283 26.43 -14.98 -29.50
N GLU A 284 27.03 -14.18 -28.60
CA GLU A 284 28.46 -14.28 -28.28
C GLU A 284 28.87 -15.67 -27.75
N THR A 285 27.97 -16.32 -27.01
CA THR A 285 28.18 -17.65 -26.44
C THR A 285 27.57 -18.73 -27.31
N TYR A 286 26.42 -18.45 -27.93
CA TYR A 286 25.67 -19.37 -28.78
C TYR A 286 25.35 -18.71 -30.14
N PRO A 287 26.27 -18.73 -31.12
CA PRO A 287 26.12 -17.98 -32.38
C PRO A 287 24.84 -18.27 -33.16
N ASP A 288 24.30 -19.47 -33.05
CA ASP A 288 23.07 -19.89 -33.74
C ASP A 288 21.79 -19.59 -32.94
N ALA A 289 21.89 -18.92 -31.78
CA ALA A 289 20.73 -18.54 -30.98
C ALA A 289 19.82 -17.60 -31.78
N SER A 290 18.55 -17.98 -31.94
CA SER A 290 17.56 -17.19 -32.67
C SER A 290 16.58 -16.43 -31.76
N ARG A 291 16.65 -16.66 -30.44
CA ARG A 291 15.82 -15.98 -29.44
C ARG A 291 16.44 -16.02 -28.03
N VAL A 292 16.00 -15.07 -27.22
CA VAL A 292 16.12 -15.09 -25.76
C VAL A 292 14.94 -15.87 -25.18
N TYR A 293 15.17 -16.72 -24.20
CA TYR A 293 14.11 -17.35 -23.42
C TYR A 293 13.79 -16.49 -22.18
N ASP A 294 12.53 -16.45 -21.77
CA ASP A 294 12.07 -15.67 -20.60
C ASP A 294 12.91 -15.93 -19.33
N PHE A 295 13.23 -17.18 -19.02
CA PHE A 295 14.05 -17.57 -17.86
C PHE A 295 15.53 -17.16 -17.97
N GLU A 296 16.01 -16.80 -19.17
CA GLU A 296 17.37 -16.31 -19.40
C GLU A 296 17.48 -14.80 -19.20
N ILE A 297 16.37 -14.04 -19.32
CA ILE A 297 16.39 -12.57 -19.35
C ILE A 297 17.15 -12.00 -18.15
N GLY A 298 16.81 -12.42 -16.94
CA GLY A 298 17.48 -11.93 -15.73
C GLY A 298 18.98 -12.27 -15.67
N GLN A 299 19.41 -13.38 -16.27
CA GLN A 299 20.84 -13.72 -16.34
C GLN A 299 21.56 -12.91 -17.42
N LEU A 300 20.90 -12.67 -18.56
CA LEU A 300 21.45 -11.88 -19.66
C LEU A 300 21.54 -10.40 -19.28
N ILE A 301 20.56 -9.84 -18.57
CA ILE A 301 20.62 -8.49 -17.99
C ILE A 301 21.84 -8.36 -17.07
N LYS A 302 22.07 -9.35 -16.19
CA LYS A 302 23.27 -9.37 -15.34
C LYS A 302 24.56 -9.50 -16.15
N LYS A 303 24.57 -10.29 -17.23
CA LYS A 303 25.72 -10.46 -18.12
C LYS A 303 26.01 -9.19 -18.94
N HIS A 304 24.99 -8.42 -19.31
CA HIS A 304 25.11 -7.18 -20.10
C HIS A 304 26.06 -6.16 -19.46
N GLY A 305 26.36 -6.31 -18.16
CA GLY A 305 27.34 -5.49 -17.48
C GLY A 305 26.73 -4.19 -16.98
N GLU A 306 25.43 -4.20 -16.68
CA GLU A 306 24.89 -3.22 -15.73
C GLU A 306 25.78 -3.23 -14.50
N PRO A 307 26.15 -2.07 -13.94
CA PRO A 307 27.01 -1.99 -12.77
C PRO A 307 26.31 -2.65 -11.58
N ALA A 308 26.40 -3.97 -11.51
CA ALA A 308 26.28 -4.73 -10.30
C ALA A 308 27.49 -4.30 -9.48
N LEU A 309 27.34 -3.24 -8.69
CA LEU A 309 28.11 -3.19 -7.45
C LEU A 309 27.79 -4.51 -6.77
N SER A 310 28.79 -5.39 -6.67
CA SER A 310 28.72 -6.57 -5.82
C SER A 310 28.15 -6.11 -4.48
N GLY A 311 27.13 -6.78 -3.96
CA GLY A 311 26.44 -6.37 -2.72
C GLY A 311 27.36 -6.17 -1.51
N GLU A 312 28.64 -6.53 -1.61
CA GLU A 312 29.70 -6.22 -0.65
C GLU A 312 30.18 -4.75 -0.66
N ASP A 313 30.02 -3.97 -1.75
CA ASP A 313 30.47 -2.57 -1.82
C ASP A 313 29.41 -1.54 -1.40
N ARG A 314 28.14 -1.98 -1.23
CA ARG A 314 27.03 -1.18 -0.69
C ARG A 314 26.64 -1.60 0.73
N THR A 315 27.58 -2.07 1.54
CA THR A 315 27.27 -2.31 2.96
C THR A 315 26.88 -0.98 3.59
N HIS A 316 25.61 -0.91 4.00
CA HIS A 316 25.04 0.20 4.74
C HIS A 316 25.59 0.11 6.17
N SER A 317 26.87 0.41 6.35
CA SER A 317 27.64 0.20 7.59
C SER A 317 27.25 1.16 8.72
N ILE A 318 25.96 1.44 8.88
CA ILE A 318 25.38 2.20 9.98
C ILE A 318 24.29 1.37 10.67
N PRO A 319 24.12 1.50 11.99
CA PRO A 319 23.05 0.80 12.70
C PRO A 319 21.66 1.12 12.12
N ALA A 320 20.80 0.10 12.02
CA ALA A 320 19.43 0.26 11.53
C ALA A 320 18.65 1.37 12.28
N GLU A 321 18.89 1.49 13.59
CA GLU A 321 18.26 2.53 14.41
C GLU A 321 18.62 3.95 13.97
N LEU A 322 19.88 4.15 13.62
CA LEU A 322 20.37 5.42 13.13
C LEU A 322 19.80 5.72 11.74
N LEU A 323 19.76 4.73 10.84
CA LEU A 323 19.22 4.91 9.49
C LEU A 323 17.75 5.30 9.50
N PHE A 324 16.89 4.60 10.26
CA PHE A 324 15.48 4.96 10.32
C PHE A 324 15.31 6.34 10.96
N THR A 325 16.05 6.67 12.03
CA THR A 325 15.90 7.96 12.72
C THR A 325 16.23 9.12 11.78
N ARG A 326 17.30 8.98 10.98
CA ARG A 326 17.66 9.94 9.95
C ARG A 326 16.61 10.04 8.85
N THR A 327 16.06 8.91 8.45
CA THR A 327 14.98 8.82 7.45
C THR A 327 13.74 9.58 7.90
N LEU A 328 13.22 9.29 9.10
CA LEU A 328 12.06 9.97 9.66
C LEU A 328 12.30 11.47 9.80
N ALA A 329 13.46 11.88 10.31
CA ALA A 329 13.80 13.31 10.45
C ALA A 329 13.84 14.04 9.10
N THR A 330 14.47 13.43 8.09
CA THR A 330 14.62 14.01 6.75
C THR A 330 13.26 14.15 6.06
N ILE A 331 12.49 13.06 6.01
CA ILE A 331 11.16 13.05 5.40
C ILE A 331 10.22 14.00 6.13
N SER A 332 10.18 13.96 7.47
CA SER A 332 9.33 14.86 8.26
C SER A 332 9.59 16.32 7.93
N CYS A 333 10.86 16.73 7.84
CA CYS A 333 11.17 18.12 7.52
C CYS A 333 10.77 18.50 6.10
N LEU A 334 11.01 17.64 5.12
CA LEU A 334 10.60 17.86 3.72
C LEU A 334 9.07 17.94 3.58
N LEU A 335 8.34 17.18 4.39
CA LEU A 335 6.88 17.22 4.45
C LEU A 335 6.31 18.35 5.33
N GLY A 336 7.14 18.97 6.19
CA GLY A 336 6.72 20.06 7.07
C GLY A 336 5.99 19.58 8.31
N VAL A 337 6.27 18.35 8.73
CA VAL A 337 5.75 17.73 9.96
C VAL A 337 6.91 17.46 10.92
N LYS A 338 6.61 17.05 12.14
CA LYS A 338 7.57 16.46 13.08
C LYS A 338 7.12 15.06 13.44
N THR A 339 8.08 14.15 13.57
CA THR A 339 7.86 12.78 14.02
C THR A 339 8.69 12.54 15.27
N GLU A 340 8.05 12.21 16.38
CA GLU A 340 8.71 12.01 17.68
C GLU A 340 8.38 10.63 18.26
N LYS A 341 9.40 9.94 18.77
CA LYS A 341 9.24 8.64 19.44
C LYS A 341 8.62 8.87 20.82
N ILE A 342 7.57 8.12 21.14
CA ILE A 342 6.97 8.09 22.46
C ILE A 342 7.77 7.14 23.34
N GLN A 343 8.31 7.69 24.43
CA GLN A 343 9.03 6.90 25.43
C GLN A 343 8.03 6.08 26.26
N GLU A 344 8.43 4.86 26.62
CA GLU A 344 7.63 3.96 27.49
C GLU A 344 6.20 3.69 26.98
N ALA A 345 6.03 3.69 25.65
CA ALA A 345 4.75 3.40 25.03
C ALA A 345 4.31 1.94 25.28
N VAL A 346 3.02 1.75 25.54
CA VAL A 346 2.38 0.44 25.62
C VAL A 346 2.16 -0.09 24.20
N THR A 347 2.79 -1.23 23.88
CA THR A 347 2.81 -1.81 22.53
C THR A 347 2.43 -3.30 22.56
N TYR A 348 1.91 -3.84 21.45
CA TYR A 348 1.48 -5.25 21.36
C TYR A 348 2.62 -6.27 21.37
N ALA A 349 3.86 -5.83 21.19
CA ALA A 349 5.05 -6.68 21.23
C ALA A 349 6.28 -5.87 21.72
N PRO A 350 7.25 -6.50 22.41
CA PRO A 350 8.33 -5.78 23.11
C PRO A 350 9.20 -4.87 22.24
N ASP A 351 9.47 -5.24 20.98
CA ASP A 351 10.37 -4.49 20.09
C ASP A 351 9.64 -3.43 19.26
N VAL A 352 8.33 -3.29 19.45
CA VAL A 352 7.50 -2.33 18.73
C VAL A 352 7.62 -0.97 19.39
N THR A 353 7.77 0.07 18.56
CA THR A 353 7.91 1.46 19.02
C THR A 353 6.76 2.31 18.51
N LEU A 354 6.34 3.31 19.29
CA LEU A 354 5.26 4.23 18.91
C LEU A 354 5.82 5.62 18.59
N TYR A 355 5.29 6.23 17.54
CA TYR A 355 5.63 7.58 17.10
C TYR A 355 4.40 8.46 16.97
N GLN A 356 4.56 9.73 17.32
CA GLN A 356 3.60 10.81 17.06
C GLN A 356 4.04 11.62 15.86
N VAL A 357 3.10 12.00 15.00
CA VAL A 357 3.32 12.92 13.88
C VAL A 357 2.47 14.17 14.07
N PHE A 358 3.07 15.36 14.05
CA PHE A 358 2.36 16.62 14.33
C PHE A 358 2.85 17.79 13.47
N LEU A 359 2.02 18.84 13.37
CA LEU A 359 2.32 20.08 12.67
C LEU A 359 3.08 21.06 13.58
N PRO A 360 4.34 21.39 13.25
CA PRO A 360 5.14 22.31 14.06
C PRO A 360 4.47 23.68 14.20
N GLY A 361 4.48 24.24 15.42
CA GLY A 361 3.99 25.60 15.70
C GLY A 361 2.48 25.70 15.98
N THR A 362 1.72 24.63 15.71
CA THR A 362 0.33 24.47 16.20
C THR A 362 0.22 23.38 17.25
N ASP A 363 1.22 22.51 17.34
CA ASP A 363 1.25 21.27 18.12
C ASP A 363 0.03 20.37 17.86
N GLN A 364 -0.64 20.57 16.71
CA GLN A 364 -1.72 19.71 16.24
C GLN A 364 -1.12 18.39 15.77
N THR A 365 -1.47 17.31 16.46
CA THR A 365 -1.22 15.95 16.00
C THR A 365 -2.02 15.69 14.72
N ILE A 366 -1.39 14.98 13.78
CA ILE A 366 -2.01 14.59 12.50
C ILE A 366 -2.06 13.08 12.32
N GLY A 367 -1.44 12.34 13.24
CA GLY A 367 -1.49 10.89 13.28
C GLY A 367 -0.42 10.30 14.19
N TRP A 368 -0.54 8.99 14.38
CA TRP A 368 0.37 8.18 15.16
C TRP A 368 0.70 6.91 14.39
N PHE A 369 1.84 6.29 14.67
CA PHE A 369 2.11 4.97 14.13
C PHE A 369 3.00 4.11 15.00
N TYR A 370 2.72 2.82 15.01
CA TYR A 370 3.66 1.81 15.48
C TYR A 370 4.64 1.43 14.38
N LEU A 371 5.90 1.28 14.76
CA LEU A 371 6.94 0.72 13.90
C LEU A 371 7.33 -0.65 14.43
N ASP A 372 7.10 -1.68 13.62
CA ASP A 372 7.35 -3.08 13.96
C ASP A 372 8.25 -3.74 12.91
N LEU A 373 9.55 -3.69 13.15
CA LEU A 373 10.60 -4.20 12.24
C LEU A 373 11.22 -5.53 12.69
N SER A 374 10.79 -6.08 13.83
CA SER A 374 11.38 -7.30 14.38
C SER A 374 10.86 -8.55 13.71
N ASP A 375 11.73 -9.54 13.53
CA ASP A 375 11.33 -10.90 13.18
C ASP A 375 10.87 -11.64 14.44
N ARG A 376 9.75 -12.37 14.36
CA ARG A 376 9.27 -13.23 15.45
C ARG A 376 8.31 -14.31 14.93
N PRO A 377 8.21 -15.46 15.61
CA PRO A 377 7.30 -16.53 15.21
C PRO A 377 5.85 -16.04 15.03
N GLY A 378 5.21 -16.48 13.95
CA GLY A 378 3.81 -16.17 13.65
C GLY A 378 3.57 -14.78 13.03
N LYS A 379 4.55 -13.87 13.07
CA LYS A 379 4.46 -12.58 12.38
C LYS A 379 4.65 -12.77 10.87
N SER A 380 3.84 -12.07 10.07
CA SER A 380 4.08 -11.95 8.63
C SER A 380 5.39 -11.21 8.35
N SER A 381 6.19 -11.70 7.40
CA SER A 381 7.38 -10.99 6.91
C SER A 381 7.06 -9.92 5.87
N GLN A 382 5.78 -9.75 5.52
CA GLN A 382 5.34 -8.76 4.55
C GLN A 382 5.53 -7.35 5.09
N TRP A 383 5.94 -6.45 4.20
CA TRP A 383 5.94 -5.02 4.46
C TRP A 383 4.54 -4.47 4.24
N LEU A 384 4.03 -3.70 5.20
CA LEU A 384 2.69 -3.13 5.17
C LEU A 384 2.56 -1.88 6.04
N THR A 385 1.62 -1.03 5.63
CA THR A 385 1.15 0.13 6.39
C THR A 385 -0.37 0.08 6.47
N VAL A 386 -0.89 -0.12 7.67
CA VAL A 386 -2.32 -0.33 7.91
C VAL A 386 -2.85 0.70 8.90
N LEU A 387 -3.99 1.33 8.59
CA LEU A 387 -4.73 2.12 9.56
C LEU A 387 -5.42 1.18 10.55
N ILE A 388 -5.23 1.42 11.84
CA ILE A 388 -5.83 0.61 12.92
C ILE A 388 -6.83 1.38 13.77
N HIS A 389 -6.87 2.70 13.65
CA HIS A 389 -7.78 3.57 14.39
C HIS A 389 -8.13 4.79 13.56
N THR A 390 -9.41 5.03 13.32
CA THR A 390 -9.88 6.16 12.51
C THR A 390 -9.93 7.44 13.33
N GLY A 391 -9.35 8.52 12.80
CA GLY A 391 -9.43 9.85 13.40
C GLY A 391 -10.57 10.74 12.88
N TRP A 392 -11.55 10.15 12.20
CA TRP A 392 -12.51 10.90 11.40
C TRP A 392 -13.70 11.35 12.26
N LYS A 393 -13.71 12.66 12.57
CA LYS A 393 -14.79 13.50 13.15
C LYS A 393 -15.99 12.74 13.76
N SER A 394 -15.88 12.38 15.04
CA SER A 394 -16.94 12.68 16.01
C SER A 394 -16.61 14.02 16.69
N GLU A 395 -17.51 14.58 17.51
CA GLU A 395 -17.29 15.88 18.21
C GLU A 395 -15.98 15.93 19.05
N ALA A 396 -15.35 14.77 19.31
CA ALA A 396 -13.98 14.64 19.77
C ALA A 396 -13.13 13.96 18.68
N ALA A 397 -12.51 14.76 17.80
CA ALA A 397 -11.62 14.23 16.75
C ALA A 397 -10.43 13.52 17.39
N ALA A 398 -10.39 12.18 17.29
CA ALA A 398 -9.18 11.41 17.57
C ALA A 398 -8.22 11.51 16.39
N ASP A 399 -6.93 11.28 16.61
CA ASP A 399 -5.95 11.23 15.52
C ASP A 399 -5.92 9.82 14.88
N PRO A 400 -5.63 9.69 13.57
CA PRO A 400 -5.48 8.37 12.96
C PRO A 400 -4.25 7.65 13.52
N VAL A 401 -4.38 6.34 13.80
CA VAL A 401 -3.26 5.49 14.26
C VAL A 401 -2.99 4.41 13.23
N PHE A 402 -1.72 4.24 12.87
CA PHE A 402 -1.26 3.25 11.89
C PHE A 402 -0.33 2.21 12.53
N ILE A 403 -0.13 1.09 11.83
CA ILE A 403 1.00 0.19 12.03
C ILE A 403 1.78 0.15 10.72
N LEU A 404 3.09 0.45 10.79
CA LEU A 404 4.06 0.10 9.77
C LEU A 404 4.81 -1.14 10.23
N SER A 405 4.62 -2.25 9.53
CA SER A 405 5.28 -3.52 9.82
C SER A 405 6.18 -3.94 8.67
N GLY A 406 7.31 -4.55 9.00
CA GLY A 406 8.26 -5.14 8.07
C GLY A 406 9.19 -6.07 8.84
N THR A 407 10.09 -6.76 8.13
CA THR A 407 11.13 -7.58 8.78
C THR A 407 12.48 -7.23 8.20
N LEU A 408 13.41 -6.83 9.07
CA LEU A 408 14.80 -6.58 8.67
C LEU A 408 15.57 -7.89 8.57
N ARG A 409 16.50 -7.96 7.62
CA ARG A 409 17.48 -9.05 7.58
C ARG A 409 18.33 -9.05 8.85
N ASN A 410 18.56 -10.23 9.40
CA ASN A 410 19.38 -10.39 10.59
C ASN A 410 20.81 -10.81 10.21
N THR A 411 21.81 -10.07 10.69
CA THR A 411 23.23 -10.37 10.48
C THR A 411 23.91 -10.75 11.80
N SER A 412 25.18 -11.18 11.76
CA SER A 412 25.96 -11.40 12.98
C SER A 412 26.14 -10.14 13.83
N ALA A 413 25.97 -8.94 13.24
CA ALA A 413 26.04 -7.65 13.93
C ALA A 413 24.67 -7.14 14.39
N GLY A 414 23.59 -7.86 14.09
CA GLY A 414 22.20 -7.48 14.39
C GLY A 414 21.38 -7.16 13.13
N PRO A 415 20.16 -6.62 13.32
CA PRO A 415 19.28 -6.22 12.21
C PRO A 415 19.90 -5.11 11.35
N GLU A 416 19.81 -5.26 10.03
CA GLU A 416 20.35 -4.32 9.06
C GLU A 416 19.36 -4.10 7.91
N PHE A 417 19.42 -2.96 7.24
CA PHE A 417 18.72 -2.74 5.97
C PHE A 417 19.60 -3.24 4.82
N GLY A 418 19.09 -4.15 4.01
CA GLY A 418 19.56 -4.34 2.65
C GLY A 418 18.88 -3.37 1.68
N ASP A 419 19.25 -3.42 0.41
CA ASP A 419 18.66 -2.57 -0.62
C ASP A 419 17.15 -2.81 -0.75
N GLU A 420 16.69 -4.06 -0.61
CA GLU A 420 15.27 -4.40 -0.67
C GLU A 420 14.52 -3.89 0.56
N GLU A 421 14.99 -4.17 1.78
CA GLU A 421 14.33 -3.70 3.00
C GLU A 421 14.28 -2.18 3.08
N LEU A 422 15.33 -1.47 2.61
CA LEU A 422 15.34 -0.01 2.57
C LEU A 422 14.30 0.53 1.58
N THR A 423 14.21 -0.07 0.41
CA THR A 423 13.24 0.30 -0.62
C THR A 423 11.82 0.11 -0.10
N LEU A 424 11.52 -1.05 0.49
CA LEU A 424 10.20 -1.36 1.07
C LEU A 424 9.89 -0.47 2.27
N PHE A 425 10.87 -0.13 3.11
CA PHE A 425 10.65 0.83 4.19
C PHE A 425 10.24 2.20 3.66
N PHE A 426 10.89 2.70 2.61
CA PHE A 426 10.48 3.96 1.97
C PHE A 426 9.12 3.84 1.29
N HIS A 427 8.81 2.71 0.65
CA HIS A 427 7.48 2.42 0.10
C HIS A 427 6.40 2.62 1.18
N GLU A 428 6.57 1.97 2.32
CA GLU A 428 5.62 2.02 3.43
C GLU A 428 5.54 3.41 4.08
N LEU A 429 6.66 4.14 4.20
CA LEU A 429 6.63 5.53 4.62
C LEU A 429 5.86 6.43 3.66
N GLY A 430 5.92 6.14 2.36
CA GLY A 430 5.12 6.81 1.34
C GLY A 430 3.63 6.68 1.63
N HIS A 431 3.15 5.45 1.87
CA HIS A 431 1.77 5.20 2.31
C HIS A 431 1.42 5.91 3.61
N LEU A 432 2.27 5.80 4.63
CA LEU A 432 2.05 6.33 5.97
C LEU A 432 1.85 7.85 5.96
N TYR A 433 2.85 8.58 5.46
CA TYR A 433 2.87 10.03 5.53
C TYR A 433 1.82 10.66 4.61
N THR A 434 1.60 10.10 3.41
CA THR A 434 0.64 10.66 2.47
C THR A 434 -0.80 10.50 2.97
N ARG A 435 -1.15 9.37 3.60
CA ARG A 435 -2.46 9.18 4.24
C ARG A 435 -2.68 10.15 5.41
N MET A 436 -1.69 10.34 6.29
CA MET A 436 -1.76 11.33 7.37
C MET A 436 -1.95 12.75 6.82
N LEU A 437 -1.16 13.14 5.81
CA LEU A 437 -1.24 14.47 5.20
C LEU A 437 -2.57 14.70 4.47
N ALA A 438 -3.12 13.70 3.79
CA ALA A 438 -4.44 13.77 3.18
C ALA A 438 -5.53 14.04 4.24
N GLY A 439 -5.43 13.39 5.41
CA GLY A 439 -6.32 13.60 6.55
C GLY A 439 -6.35 15.03 7.11
N THR A 440 -5.31 15.84 6.84
CA THR A 440 -5.23 17.24 7.30
C THR A 440 -5.87 18.25 6.34
N SER A 441 -6.61 17.79 5.33
CA SER A 441 -7.30 18.69 4.40
C SER A 441 -8.31 19.59 5.11
N THR A 442 -8.28 20.89 4.81
CA THR A 442 -9.23 21.88 5.33
C THR A 442 -10.48 22.00 4.43
N SER A 443 -10.59 21.17 3.41
CA SER A 443 -11.76 21.08 2.53
C SER A 443 -12.99 20.59 3.30
N ASP A 444 -14.18 21.04 2.89
CA ASP A 444 -15.44 20.50 3.39
C ASP A 444 -15.59 19.01 3.06
N ILE A 445 -15.00 18.55 1.95
CA ILE A 445 -14.94 17.14 1.54
C ILE A 445 -13.58 16.55 1.98
N PRO A 446 -13.55 15.38 2.65
CA PRO A 446 -12.31 14.68 2.99
C PRO A 446 -11.43 14.45 1.76
N ALA A 447 -10.12 14.60 1.91
CA ALA A 447 -9.21 14.25 0.82
C ALA A 447 -9.20 12.73 0.62
N VAL A 448 -9.83 12.29 -0.45
CA VAL A 448 -9.71 10.93 -0.94
C VAL A 448 -8.46 10.86 -1.80
N LEU A 449 -7.52 9.99 -1.43
CA LEU A 449 -6.46 9.58 -2.34
C LEU A 449 -7.07 8.56 -3.33
N PRO A 450 -7.09 8.86 -4.64
CA PRO A 450 -7.44 7.87 -5.65
C PRO A 450 -6.55 6.63 -5.48
N VAL A 451 -7.10 5.43 -5.67
CA VAL A 451 -6.36 4.16 -5.46
C VAL A 451 -5.10 4.11 -6.34
N GLU A 452 -5.15 4.72 -7.52
CA GLU A 452 -4.04 4.85 -8.47
C GLU A 452 -2.89 5.67 -7.89
N LEU A 453 -3.21 6.69 -7.09
CA LEU A 453 -2.19 7.50 -6.42
C LEU A 453 -1.59 6.82 -5.19
N THR A 454 -2.23 5.77 -4.66
CA THR A 454 -1.73 5.05 -3.49
C THR A 454 -0.37 4.42 -3.80
N GLU A 455 -0.27 3.66 -4.89
CA GLU A 455 1.00 3.10 -5.37
C GLU A 455 1.93 4.16 -5.96
N THR A 456 1.38 5.19 -6.61
CA THR A 456 2.19 6.31 -7.15
C THR A 456 3.06 6.94 -6.07
N GLN A 457 2.49 7.20 -4.89
CA GLN A 457 3.19 7.89 -3.82
C GLN A 457 4.24 7.00 -3.16
N SER A 458 3.93 5.74 -2.91
CA SER A 458 4.88 4.79 -2.32
C SER A 458 6.03 4.47 -3.30
N ARG A 459 5.73 4.28 -4.59
CA ARG A 459 6.75 4.12 -5.65
C ARG A 459 7.64 5.34 -5.81
N PHE A 460 7.11 6.56 -5.66
CA PHE A 460 7.96 7.76 -5.65
C PHE A 460 8.92 7.74 -4.45
N PHE A 461 8.46 7.33 -3.27
CA PHE A 461 9.31 7.23 -2.08
C PHE A 461 10.40 6.18 -2.23
N GLU A 462 10.12 5.04 -2.88
CA GLU A 462 11.13 4.00 -3.19
C GLU A 462 12.37 4.56 -3.90
N LEU A 463 12.21 5.61 -4.72
CA LEU A 463 13.30 6.21 -5.49
C LEU A 463 14.18 7.14 -4.65
N LEU A 464 13.65 7.69 -3.55
CA LEU A 464 14.35 8.68 -2.73
C LEU A 464 15.68 8.19 -2.15
N PRO A 465 15.77 7.04 -1.43
CA PRO A 465 17.03 6.60 -0.82
C PRO A 465 18.13 6.33 -1.86
N TRP A 466 17.72 6.20 -3.13
CA TRP A 466 18.57 5.97 -4.29
C TRP A 466 18.94 7.24 -5.06
N THR A 467 18.62 8.41 -4.52
CA THR A 467 19.14 9.69 -5.01
C THR A 467 20.45 10.04 -4.30
N PRO A 468 21.42 10.66 -4.97
CA PRO A 468 22.67 11.11 -4.33
C PRO A 468 22.42 11.98 -3.09
N GLU A 469 21.39 12.83 -3.13
CA GLU A 469 20.98 13.70 -2.05
C GLU A 469 20.60 12.94 -0.78
N PHE A 470 19.61 12.06 -0.87
CA PHE A 470 19.17 11.26 0.28
C PHE A 470 20.24 10.25 0.68
N HIS A 471 20.87 9.57 -0.27
CA HIS A 471 21.89 8.58 0.05
C HIS A 471 23.04 9.19 0.86
N SER A 472 23.50 10.38 0.49
CA SER A 472 24.52 11.12 1.25
C SER A 472 24.08 11.44 2.68
N LEU A 473 22.81 11.80 2.87
CA LEU A 473 22.27 12.18 4.18
C LEU A 473 22.07 10.97 5.09
N LEU A 474 21.54 9.90 4.54
CA LEU A 474 21.17 8.70 5.28
C LEU A 474 22.40 7.93 5.74
N PHE A 475 23.39 7.74 4.86
CA PHE A 475 24.52 6.83 5.07
C PHE A 475 25.82 7.49 5.55
N ASN A 476 25.81 8.78 5.89
CA ASN A 476 27.03 9.47 6.35
C ASN A 476 27.56 8.88 7.68
N PRO A 477 28.78 8.31 7.73
CA PRO A 477 29.32 7.68 8.93
C PRO A 477 29.75 8.69 10.00
N GLU A 478 30.12 9.92 9.63
CA GLU A 478 30.62 10.93 10.57
C GLU A 478 29.49 11.61 11.37
N GLY A 479 28.24 11.49 10.93
CA GLY A 479 27.10 12.19 11.51
C GLY A 479 27.12 13.71 11.24
N GLY A 480 25.95 14.29 11.04
CA GLY A 480 25.77 15.74 10.93
C GLY A 480 25.58 16.30 9.52
N THR A 481 25.24 17.58 9.48
CA THR A 481 24.79 18.35 8.30
C THR A 481 25.70 18.40 7.07
N SER A 482 26.94 17.90 7.14
CA SER A 482 27.82 17.92 5.99
C SER A 482 27.43 16.80 5.03
N VAL A 483 26.64 17.15 4.01
CA VAL A 483 26.55 16.36 2.79
C VAL A 483 27.98 16.25 2.26
N ARG A 484 28.63 15.09 2.39
CA ARG A 484 29.78 14.81 1.53
C ARG A 484 29.24 14.91 0.11
N LYS A 485 29.83 15.78 -0.71
CA LYS A 485 29.61 15.72 -2.15
C LYS A 485 30.01 14.33 -2.60
N ILE A 486 29.06 13.41 -2.74
CA ILE A 486 29.32 12.17 -3.44
C ILE A 486 29.77 12.62 -4.83
N SER A 487 31.02 12.33 -5.17
CA SER A 487 31.57 12.76 -6.45
C SER A 487 30.71 12.12 -7.54
N ARG A 488 30.36 12.92 -8.56
CA ARG A 488 29.52 12.55 -9.71
C ARG A 488 29.88 11.21 -10.37
N ASN A 489 31.12 10.74 -10.16
CA ASN A 489 31.72 9.63 -10.88
C ASN A 489 31.62 8.28 -10.14
N GLY A 490 30.88 8.16 -9.03
CA GLY A 490 30.89 6.91 -8.23
C GLY A 490 29.56 6.47 -7.61
N TYR A 491 28.46 7.20 -7.82
CA TYR A 491 27.15 6.78 -7.32
C TYR A 491 26.27 6.29 -8.46
N SER A 492 25.81 5.05 -8.34
CA SER A 492 24.79 4.46 -9.20
C SER A 492 23.70 3.87 -8.32
N PRO A 493 22.42 4.23 -8.52
CA PRO A 493 21.32 3.57 -7.82
C PRO A 493 21.33 2.06 -8.13
N PRO A 494 20.65 1.22 -7.33
CA PRO A 494 20.39 -0.16 -7.73
C PRO A 494 19.71 -0.16 -9.11
N SER A 495 20.06 -1.12 -9.97
CA SER A 495 19.56 -1.19 -11.35
C SER A 495 18.04 -1.15 -11.39
N ALA A 496 17.35 -1.89 -10.52
CA ALA A 496 15.89 -1.85 -10.36
C ALA A 496 15.26 -0.44 -10.20
N HIS A 497 16.01 0.57 -9.75
CA HIS A 497 15.52 1.93 -9.55
C HIS A 497 16.06 2.93 -10.59
N ASP A 498 17.03 2.53 -11.42
CA ASP A 498 17.50 3.31 -12.57
C ASP A 498 16.55 3.14 -13.75
N PRO A 499 15.85 4.18 -14.22
CA PRO A 499 14.94 4.07 -15.36
C PRO A 499 15.63 3.62 -16.66
N LYS A 500 16.96 3.76 -16.74
CA LYS A 500 17.76 3.35 -17.89
C LYS A 500 18.21 1.89 -17.85
N SER A 501 18.13 1.25 -16.68
CA SER A 501 18.54 -0.14 -16.59
C SER A 501 17.54 -1.04 -17.29
N TYR A 502 18.05 -2.08 -17.90
CA TYR A 502 17.29 -3.21 -18.41
C TYR A 502 16.56 -3.93 -17.29
N GLU A 503 17.11 -3.98 -16.06
CA GLU A 503 16.39 -4.57 -14.94
C GLU A 503 15.07 -3.84 -14.65
N TYR A 504 15.09 -2.51 -14.58
CA TYR A 504 13.87 -1.71 -14.41
C TYR A 504 12.92 -1.84 -15.60
N GLN A 505 13.44 -1.71 -16.83
CA GLN A 505 12.63 -1.80 -18.04
C GLN A 505 11.94 -3.17 -18.13
N TRP A 506 12.62 -4.22 -17.73
CA TRP A 506 12.05 -5.56 -17.64
C TRP A 506 11.00 -5.68 -16.54
N PHE A 507 11.19 -5.08 -15.37
CA PHE A 507 10.18 -5.06 -14.32
C PHE A 507 8.90 -4.34 -14.74
N LEU A 508 9.02 -3.15 -15.34
CA LEU A 508 7.86 -2.43 -15.89
C LEU A 508 7.14 -3.25 -16.98
N ALA A 509 7.90 -3.94 -17.84
CA ALA A 509 7.34 -4.85 -18.83
C ALA A 509 6.55 -5.99 -18.20
N ARG A 510 7.13 -6.63 -17.18
CA ARG A 510 6.51 -7.74 -16.44
C ARG A 510 5.22 -7.29 -15.76
N ASP A 511 5.23 -6.14 -15.07
CA ASP A 511 4.04 -5.63 -14.41
C ASP A 511 2.94 -5.23 -15.41
N THR A 512 3.31 -4.68 -16.56
CA THR A 512 2.37 -4.39 -17.64
C THR A 512 1.75 -5.67 -18.22
N ILE A 513 2.54 -6.74 -18.39
CA ILE A 513 2.05 -8.06 -18.83
C ILE A 513 1.09 -8.66 -17.79
N ILE A 514 1.44 -8.62 -16.51
CA ILE A 514 0.59 -9.14 -15.42
C ILE A 514 -0.70 -8.32 -15.32
N ALA A 515 -0.64 -7.00 -15.43
CA ALA A 515 -1.82 -6.14 -15.42
C ALA A 515 -2.78 -6.44 -16.57
N ALA A 516 -2.25 -6.58 -17.80
CA ALA A 516 -3.06 -6.95 -18.96
C ALA A 516 -3.68 -8.35 -18.83
N LEU A 517 -2.95 -9.29 -18.23
CA LEU A 517 -3.42 -10.66 -18.00
C LEU A 517 -4.49 -10.72 -16.91
N ASP A 518 -4.26 -10.07 -15.76
CA ASP A 518 -5.23 -9.92 -14.66
C ASP A 518 -6.53 -9.30 -15.15
N PHE A 519 -6.44 -8.22 -15.91
CA PHE A 519 -7.58 -7.54 -16.51
C PHE A 519 -8.40 -8.47 -17.42
N LYS A 520 -7.75 -9.29 -18.24
CA LYS A 520 -8.44 -10.31 -19.06
C LYS A 520 -9.08 -11.40 -18.22
N ILE A 521 -8.41 -11.90 -17.18
CA ILE A 521 -8.95 -12.92 -16.28
C ILE A 521 -10.19 -12.40 -15.55
N ALA A 522 -10.12 -11.18 -15.02
CA ALA A 522 -11.24 -10.54 -14.32
C ALA A 522 -12.44 -10.24 -15.23
N GLY A 523 -12.20 -10.06 -16.53
CA GLY A 523 -13.26 -9.90 -17.54
C GLY A 523 -13.84 -11.23 -18.06
N ALA A 524 -13.27 -12.38 -17.69
CA ALA A 524 -13.74 -13.68 -18.17
C ALA A 524 -15.05 -14.09 -17.48
N SER A 525 -15.99 -14.62 -18.26
CA SER A 525 -17.27 -15.18 -17.78
C SER A 525 -17.38 -16.69 -18.00
N ASP A 526 -16.35 -17.30 -18.57
CA ASP A 526 -16.27 -18.70 -18.94
C ASP A 526 -14.84 -19.23 -18.71
N ASN A 527 -14.37 -20.12 -19.58
CA ASN A 527 -13.06 -20.75 -19.44
C ASN A 527 -11.91 -19.74 -19.61
N VAL A 528 -11.04 -19.64 -18.59
CA VAL A 528 -9.83 -18.82 -18.65
C VAL A 528 -8.81 -19.49 -19.59
N ARG A 529 -8.59 -18.88 -20.76
CA ARG A 529 -7.57 -19.32 -21.75
C ARG A 529 -6.18 -18.80 -21.38
N PHE A 530 -5.77 -19.05 -20.13
CA PHE A 530 -4.60 -18.44 -19.49
C PHE A 530 -3.35 -18.48 -20.37
N GLY A 531 -2.96 -19.68 -20.81
CA GLY A 531 -1.73 -19.88 -21.57
C GLY A 531 -1.69 -19.16 -22.91
N GLU A 532 -2.84 -19.12 -23.60
CA GLU A 532 -2.97 -18.44 -24.88
C GLU A 532 -2.96 -16.92 -24.69
N TRP A 533 -3.71 -16.40 -23.71
CA TRP A 533 -3.69 -14.97 -23.38
C TRP A 533 -2.31 -14.50 -22.94
N TYR A 534 -1.63 -15.26 -22.09
CA TYR A 534 -0.26 -14.96 -21.69
C TYR A 534 0.68 -14.96 -22.89
N THR A 535 0.61 -15.97 -23.75
CA THR A 535 1.44 -16.06 -24.96
C THR A 535 1.23 -14.84 -25.86
N ASP A 536 -0.01 -14.46 -26.12
CA ASP A 536 -0.36 -13.30 -26.95
C ASP A 536 0.15 -12.00 -26.34
N ILE A 537 -0.13 -11.76 -25.05
CA ILE A 537 0.26 -10.54 -24.34
C ILE A 537 1.79 -10.44 -24.26
N TYR A 538 2.46 -11.51 -23.82
CA TYR A 538 3.91 -11.55 -23.69
C TYR A 538 4.60 -11.29 -25.04
N THR A 539 4.14 -11.96 -26.10
CA THR A 539 4.72 -11.81 -27.45
C THR A 539 4.49 -10.40 -27.99
N ASN A 540 3.30 -9.85 -27.81
CA ASN A 540 2.99 -8.48 -28.24
C ASN A 540 3.89 -7.45 -27.53
N THR A 541 4.07 -7.59 -26.22
CA THR A 541 4.86 -6.66 -25.39
C THR A 541 6.37 -6.79 -25.65
N THR A 542 6.91 -8.01 -25.66
CA THR A 542 8.37 -8.22 -25.72
C THR A 542 8.92 -8.39 -27.13
N GLY A 543 8.05 -8.71 -28.10
CA GLY A 543 8.44 -9.05 -29.47
C GLY A 543 8.96 -10.50 -29.65
N ILE A 544 9.02 -11.29 -28.57
CA ILE A 544 9.47 -12.69 -28.61
C ILE A 544 8.43 -13.60 -27.91
N PRO A 545 8.24 -14.85 -28.37
CA PRO A 545 7.33 -15.77 -27.70
C PRO A 545 7.92 -16.25 -26.36
N PRO A 546 7.09 -16.47 -25.33
CA PRO A 546 7.55 -17.03 -24.06
C PRO A 546 8.07 -18.47 -24.22
N SER A 547 8.80 -18.97 -23.22
CA SER A 547 9.30 -20.35 -23.24
C SER A 547 8.22 -21.37 -22.93
N ASP A 548 7.23 -20.97 -22.13
CA ASP A 548 6.05 -21.75 -21.77
C ASP A 548 4.76 -20.90 -21.83
N GLN A 549 3.66 -21.47 -21.35
CA GLN A 549 2.35 -20.82 -21.29
C GLN A 549 2.14 -20.01 -19.99
N GLY A 550 3.21 -19.49 -19.39
CA GLY A 550 3.16 -18.62 -18.21
C GLY A 550 2.87 -19.34 -16.91
N GLY A 551 3.23 -20.63 -16.79
CA GLY A 551 2.82 -21.48 -15.68
C GLY A 551 3.20 -20.90 -14.31
N TYR A 552 4.34 -20.21 -14.22
CA TYR A 552 4.80 -19.56 -12.99
C TYR A 552 3.88 -18.42 -12.52
N LEU A 553 3.10 -17.80 -13.40
CA LEU A 553 2.15 -16.74 -13.02
C LEU A 553 0.86 -17.30 -12.40
N LEU A 554 0.59 -18.61 -12.52
CA LEU A 554 -0.50 -19.26 -11.79
C LEU A 554 -0.24 -19.37 -10.29
N THR A 555 0.93 -18.94 -9.81
CA THR A 555 1.24 -18.76 -8.39
C THR A 555 1.33 -17.29 -7.99
N HIS A 556 0.85 -16.38 -8.83
CA HIS A 556 0.85 -14.95 -8.53
C HIS A 556 -0.33 -14.63 -7.59
N PRO A 557 -0.10 -14.09 -6.38
CA PRO A 557 -1.15 -13.95 -5.37
C PRO A 557 -2.25 -12.99 -5.82
N HIS A 558 -1.89 -11.98 -6.63
CA HIS A 558 -2.79 -10.90 -6.99
C HIS A 558 -3.94 -11.29 -7.93
N PHE A 559 -3.90 -12.48 -8.53
CA PHE A 559 -5.03 -13.01 -9.31
C PHE A 559 -6.19 -13.52 -8.42
N SER A 560 -6.02 -13.49 -7.10
CA SER A 560 -7.01 -13.89 -6.10
C SER A 560 -7.33 -12.76 -5.12
N GLY A 561 -8.42 -12.89 -4.36
CA GLY A 561 -8.80 -11.95 -3.31
C GLY A 561 -9.19 -10.56 -3.81
N SER A 562 -9.01 -9.56 -2.95
CA SER A 562 -9.45 -8.18 -3.17
C SER A 562 -8.66 -7.41 -4.23
N THR A 563 -7.53 -7.94 -4.70
CA THR A 563 -6.70 -7.32 -5.74
C THR A 563 -6.94 -7.87 -7.15
N ALA A 564 -7.77 -8.93 -7.26
CA ALA A 564 -8.05 -9.55 -8.55
C ALA A 564 -8.81 -8.58 -9.46
N GLY A 565 -8.26 -8.32 -10.65
CA GLY A 565 -8.78 -7.33 -11.60
C GLY A 565 -8.28 -5.90 -11.37
N THR A 566 -7.39 -5.66 -10.40
CA THR A 566 -6.86 -4.34 -10.08
C THR A 566 -5.34 -4.25 -10.16
N TYR A 567 -4.61 -5.24 -10.71
CA TYR A 567 -3.15 -5.21 -10.76
C TYR A 567 -2.58 -4.06 -11.62
N TRP A 568 -3.40 -3.46 -12.49
CA TRP A 568 -3.04 -2.30 -13.30
C TRP A 568 -2.58 -1.08 -12.49
N ILE A 569 -2.93 -1.00 -11.19
CA ILE A 569 -2.47 0.08 -10.31
C ILE A 569 -0.95 0.12 -10.15
N TYR A 570 -0.26 -1.02 -10.28
CA TYR A 570 1.20 -1.09 -10.11
C TYR A 570 1.95 -0.41 -11.27
N PRO A 571 1.75 -0.79 -12.55
CA PRO A 571 2.39 -0.06 -13.64
C PRO A 571 1.90 1.39 -13.76
N ALA A 572 0.63 1.69 -13.43
CA ALA A 572 0.16 3.08 -13.36
C ALA A 572 0.91 3.89 -12.28
N GLY A 573 1.04 3.30 -11.09
CA GLY A 573 1.75 3.89 -9.97
C GLY A 573 3.22 4.16 -10.27
N ASP A 574 3.93 3.19 -10.86
CA ASP A 574 5.32 3.38 -11.27
C ASP A 574 5.45 4.50 -12.31
N MET A 575 4.62 4.53 -13.35
CA MET A 575 4.66 5.61 -14.36
C MET A 575 4.41 6.99 -13.76
N PHE A 576 3.35 7.16 -12.95
CA PHE A 576 3.07 8.45 -12.32
C PHE A 576 4.14 8.84 -11.28
N ALA A 577 4.76 7.87 -10.61
CA ALA A 577 5.87 8.11 -9.71
C ALA A 577 7.08 8.69 -10.45
N ARG A 578 7.33 8.24 -11.69
CA ARG A 578 8.40 8.80 -12.55
C ARG A 578 8.13 10.23 -12.97
N ASP A 579 6.88 10.59 -13.24
CA ASP A 579 6.51 11.99 -13.53
C ASP A 579 6.79 12.91 -12.35
N ILE A 580 6.45 12.45 -11.13
CA ILE A 580 6.78 13.17 -9.90
C ILE A 580 8.30 13.28 -9.75
N TYR A 581 9.01 12.16 -9.87
CA TYR A 581 10.46 12.08 -9.74
C TYR A 581 11.19 13.01 -10.71
N GLN A 582 10.76 13.11 -11.97
CA GLN A 582 11.35 13.97 -12.99
C GLN A 582 11.37 15.44 -12.53
N ARG A 583 10.26 15.94 -11.99
CA ARG A 583 10.21 17.32 -11.47
C ARG A 583 11.16 17.51 -10.29
N PHE A 584 11.25 16.54 -9.39
CA PHE A 584 12.22 16.59 -8.28
C PHE A 584 13.66 16.54 -8.77
N GLN A 585 13.97 15.77 -9.81
CA GLN A 585 15.28 15.73 -10.43
C GLN A 585 15.67 17.11 -11.02
N GLU A 586 14.73 17.80 -11.67
CA GLU A 586 14.95 19.13 -12.25
C GLU A 586 15.09 20.25 -11.20
N GLU A 587 14.31 20.18 -10.13
CA GLU A 587 14.17 21.25 -9.13
C GLU A 587 15.02 21.03 -7.87
N GLY A 588 15.49 19.81 -7.65
CA GLY A 588 16.25 19.32 -6.49
C GLY A 588 15.40 18.51 -5.51
N PHE A 589 15.85 17.31 -5.11
CA PHE A 589 15.15 16.41 -4.20
C PHE A 589 14.92 16.97 -2.78
N LEU A 590 15.74 17.93 -2.38
CA LEU A 590 15.62 18.62 -1.08
C LEU A 590 14.86 19.96 -1.18
N ASN A 591 14.30 20.31 -2.33
CA ASN A 591 13.64 21.60 -2.54
C ASN A 591 12.26 21.64 -1.86
N LYS A 592 12.14 22.45 -0.79
CA LYS A 592 10.90 22.57 -0.01
C LYS A 592 9.70 23.05 -0.82
N THR A 593 9.90 23.93 -1.79
CA THR A 593 8.78 24.41 -2.64
C THR A 593 8.20 23.27 -3.46
N THR A 594 9.05 22.39 -4.00
CA THR A 594 8.62 21.22 -4.77
C THR A 594 7.86 20.23 -3.88
N TRP A 595 8.32 20.01 -2.65
CA TRP A 595 7.58 19.21 -1.66
C TRP A 595 6.23 19.83 -1.27
N ASN A 596 6.17 21.15 -1.05
CA ASN A 596 4.92 21.83 -0.77
C ASN A 596 3.92 21.70 -1.93
N ASP A 597 4.41 21.80 -3.17
CA ASP A 597 3.61 21.56 -4.38
C ASP A 597 3.14 20.10 -4.48
N PHE A 598 3.98 19.12 -4.13
CA PHE A 598 3.61 17.72 -4.12
C PHE A 598 2.46 17.48 -3.13
N ILE A 599 2.57 18.07 -1.94
CA ILE A 599 1.52 18.01 -0.92
C ILE A 599 0.23 18.68 -1.42
N SER A 600 0.31 19.91 -1.93
CA SER A 600 -0.88 20.72 -2.26
C SER A 600 -1.51 20.40 -3.61
N LYS A 601 -0.83 19.67 -4.51
CA LYS A 601 -1.35 19.34 -5.85
C LYS A 601 -1.62 17.85 -6.02
N VAL A 602 -0.85 16.98 -5.35
CA VAL A 602 -0.98 15.52 -5.49
C VAL A 602 -1.70 14.91 -4.28
N ILE A 603 -1.23 15.19 -3.06
CA ILE A 603 -1.78 14.55 -1.85
C ILE A 603 -3.13 15.16 -1.46
N ARG A 604 -3.20 16.49 -1.34
CA ARG A 604 -4.40 17.24 -0.91
C ARG A 604 -4.64 18.45 -1.82
N PRO A 605 -5.10 18.24 -3.06
CA PRO A 605 -5.51 19.34 -3.94
C PRO A 605 -6.64 20.16 -3.33
N GLU A 606 -6.79 21.42 -3.76
CA GLU A 606 -7.94 22.25 -3.37
C GLU A 606 -9.27 21.61 -3.80
N ASN A 607 -9.31 21.06 -5.02
CA ASN A 607 -10.44 20.26 -5.52
C ASN A 607 -10.18 18.77 -5.28
N GLN A 608 -10.90 18.18 -4.31
CA GLN A 608 -10.73 16.76 -3.95
C GLN A 608 -11.26 15.78 -4.99
N ASP A 609 -12.15 16.22 -5.89
CA ASP A 609 -12.73 15.38 -6.95
C ASP A 609 -11.79 15.19 -8.15
N MET A 610 -10.61 15.82 -8.15
CA MET A 610 -9.63 15.65 -9.21
C MET A 610 -9.15 14.21 -9.29
N THR A 611 -9.15 13.68 -10.52
CA THR A 611 -8.59 12.37 -10.86
C THR A 611 -7.09 12.30 -10.61
N ALA A 612 -6.56 11.07 -10.47
CA ALA A 612 -5.12 10.85 -10.35
C ALA A 612 -4.33 11.56 -11.48
N GLU A 613 -4.76 11.39 -12.73
CA GLU A 613 -4.11 12.01 -13.89
C GLU A 613 -4.10 13.54 -13.84
N GLU A 614 -5.20 14.18 -13.42
CA GLU A 614 -5.27 15.63 -13.30
C GLU A 614 -4.35 16.15 -12.21
N ARG A 615 -4.27 15.44 -11.07
CA ARG A 615 -3.36 15.79 -9.98
C ARG A 615 -1.90 15.70 -10.42
N ILE A 616 -1.52 14.62 -11.10
CA ILE A 616 -0.18 14.46 -11.67
C ILE A 616 0.11 15.54 -12.71
N ARG A 617 -0.82 15.80 -13.65
CA ARG A 617 -0.66 16.85 -14.66
C ARG A 617 -0.52 18.25 -14.06
N ASN A 618 -1.20 18.55 -12.96
CA ASN A 618 -1.07 19.84 -12.29
C ASN A 618 0.26 19.99 -11.54
N PHE A 619 0.85 18.87 -11.11
CA PHE A 619 2.15 18.84 -10.46
C PHE A 619 3.31 18.85 -11.47
N SER A 620 3.22 18.05 -12.52
CA SER A 620 4.25 17.86 -13.54
C SER A 620 4.15 18.93 -14.64
N LYS A 621 5.28 19.30 -15.25
CA LYS A 621 5.32 20.36 -16.29
C LYS A 621 4.97 19.85 -17.68
N GLU A 622 5.18 18.56 -17.95
CA GLU A 622 4.89 17.86 -19.21
C GLU A 622 4.31 16.47 -18.89
N ARG A 623 3.57 15.85 -19.82
CA ARG A 623 2.97 14.52 -19.65
C ARG A 623 4.10 13.48 -19.66
N GLY A 624 4.07 12.53 -18.73
CA GLY A 624 4.89 11.32 -18.79
C GLY A 624 4.52 10.44 -19.96
N GLU A 625 5.13 10.68 -21.12
CA GLU A 625 5.30 9.62 -22.11
C GLU A 625 6.57 8.84 -21.72
N ILE A 626 6.60 7.52 -21.92
CA ILE A 626 7.84 6.72 -21.74
C ILE A 626 9.00 7.26 -22.61
N GLU A 627 8.72 8.13 -23.58
CA GLU A 627 9.74 8.97 -24.23
C GLU A 627 10.65 9.67 -23.20
N ASN A 628 10.17 10.09 -22.02
CA ASN A 628 10.99 10.65 -20.94
C ASN A 628 11.92 9.61 -20.26
N ILE A 629 11.61 8.32 -20.30
CA ILE A 629 12.51 7.24 -19.82
C ILE A 629 13.68 7.07 -20.79
N ARG A 630 13.41 7.14 -22.10
CA ARG A 630 14.40 6.96 -23.17
C ARG A 630 15.27 8.21 -23.41
N ASP A 631 14.67 9.39 -23.39
CA ASP A 631 15.31 10.68 -23.69
C ASP A 631 15.78 11.46 -22.46
N SER A 632 15.73 10.86 -21.25
CA SER A 632 16.42 11.38 -20.07
C SER A 632 17.94 11.32 -20.27
N GLN A 633 18.50 12.11 -21.19
CA GLN A 633 19.94 12.30 -21.32
C GLN A 633 20.50 12.89 -20.03
N ILE A 634 20.96 12.01 -19.13
CA ILE A 634 21.88 12.34 -18.04
C ILE A 634 23.18 12.97 -18.59
N GLU A 635 23.41 13.00 -19.91
CA GLU A 635 24.57 13.66 -20.47
C GLU A 635 24.60 15.18 -20.22
N ASN A 636 23.51 15.83 -19.80
CA ASN A 636 23.55 17.24 -19.36
C ASN A 636 22.55 17.63 -18.26
N SER A 637 22.18 16.72 -17.35
CA SER A 637 21.41 17.15 -16.17
C SER A 637 22.28 18.10 -15.32
N PRO A 638 21.81 19.33 -15.01
CA PRO A 638 22.62 20.33 -14.33
C PRO A 638 23.14 19.77 -13.01
N VAL A 639 24.34 20.19 -12.61
CA VAL A 639 24.93 19.99 -11.27
C VAL A 639 23.81 19.77 -10.25
N TYR A 640 23.76 18.58 -9.61
CA TYR A 640 22.76 18.23 -8.59
C TYR A 640 22.32 19.49 -7.87
N LYS A 641 21.05 19.89 -8.05
CA LYS A 641 20.56 21.11 -7.43
C LYS A 641 20.36 20.82 -5.96
N TRP A 642 21.46 20.94 -5.22
CA TRP A 642 21.47 21.02 -3.77
C TRP A 642 20.84 22.35 -3.36
N ARG A 643 19.54 22.51 -3.60
CA ARG A 643 18.74 23.57 -3.01
C ARG A 643 18.47 23.13 -1.58
N TYR A 644 19.43 23.47 -0.74
CA TYR A 644 19.39 23.17 0.68
C TYR A 644 18.23 23.90 1.35
N VAL A 645 17.51 23.17 2.21
CA VAL A 645 16.57 23.78 3.16
C VAL A 645 17.32 23.89 4.48
N PRO A 646 17.70 25.10 4.92
CA PRO A 646 18.30 25.29 6.23
C PRO A 646 17.37 24.68 7.31
N ARG A 647 17.91 23.86 8.21
CA ARG A 647 17.21 23.11 9.28
C ARG A 647 16.52 21.79 8.91
N CYS A 648 16.46 21.39 7.64
CA CYS A 648 16.03 20.02 7.27
C CYS A 648 17.16 19.00 7.19
N ILE A 649 18.38 19.47 7.41
CA ILE A 649 19.56 18.64 7.51
C ILE A 649 19.92 18.62 9.00
N LEU A 650 20.02 17.39 9.53
CA LEU A 650 20.28 17.02 10.92
C LEU A 650 21.41 17.79 11.59
#